data_AF-A0A7Z9F2M8-F1
#
_entry.id   AF-A0A7Z9F2M8-F1
#
_cell.length_a   1.000
_cell.length_b   1.000
_cell.length_c   1.000
_cell.angle_alpha   90.00
_cell.angle_beta   90.00
_cell.angle_gamma   90.00
#
_symmetry.space_group_name_H-M   'P 1'
#
loop_
_entity.id
_entity.type
_entity.pdbx_description
1 polymer ?
#
loop_
_entity_poly.entity_id
_entity_poly.type
_entity_poly.pdbx_seq_one_letter_code
_entity_poly.pdbx_strand_id
1 'polypeptide(L)'
;PNIFAIATGIEEHNNYAVDFIEAAKILKVQFPKSHISGGVSNVSFSFRGNDAVREAIHSVFLYHAVRAGMDMGIVNAGQLGVYADIDPALRDAVEDVVLNNDANATDQLLALADTVRGVSKERIVDDEWRKLPVNERLSHALVQGIDEFVVEDVEEARQLAHRPIHVIEGPLMDGMNVVGDLFGAGQMFLPQVVKSARVMKKAVAHLVPFIEQEQLESGSIKTNGKIVMATVKGDVHDIGKNIVGVVLGCNNYEVIDLGVMVPFQKILDSAREHQADAIGLSGLITPSLDEMVTVAREMERQEFDIPLLIGGATTSVAHTAVRIDPQFNKGVIHVKDASRAVTVISDLLNDETSQGLIEGTKNRYAQVRKSRAARDATERLLTIEQARARRETFEWGNSVAPAPRFTGVRIFDNYPLDDLVERIDWTPFFITWELRGTYPNILTDPKYGTAASNLFRDAQTMLDRIVEKKLFTAKAILGFYPANAVGDDVELYADDDRTTVLAKFHFLRQQNDKSKLRPNLPRQNFCLADFVAPKDSGVNDYIGGFVVTAGFGVDQLAGSLEEAHDDYGSIIAKALGDRLAEAFAERLHERVRLEFWGYRADESLTDEDFIKERYQGIRPAPGYPASPDHTEKTTLWNLLDVEEHTGVKLTESMAMWPAASVSGLYFAHPESHYFGVGKLNRDQVKDYAERKGLTLEDTERWLSPNLAYDRD
;
A
#
# COMPACT_ATOMS: atom_id res chain seq x y z
N PRO A 1 5.08 -26.82 36.45
CA PRO A 1 3.77 -26.59 37.12
C PRO A 1 2.75 -26.13 36.05
N ASN A 2 1.48 -26.45 36.20
CA ASN A 2 0.44 -26.07 35.23
C ASN A 2 -0.49 -25.01 35.84
N ILE A 3 -0.95 -24.07 35.02
CA ILE A 3 -1.90 -23.02 35.43
C ILE A 3 -3.31 -23.51 35.09
N PHE A 4 -4.15 -23.63 36.11
CA PHE A 4 -5.55 -24.02 36.00
C PHE A 4 -6.49 -22.88 36.40
N ALA A 5 -7.76 -22.99 36.02
CA ALA A 5 -8.78 -21.97 36.25
C ALA A 5 -9.17 -21.87 37.73
N ILE A 6 -9.28 -20.65 38.23
CA ILE A 6 -9.80 -20.34 39.56
C ILE A 6 -11.20 -19.72 39.47
N ALA A 7 -11.88 -19.55 40.60
CA ALA A 7 -13.24 -18.99 40.67
C ALA A 7 -14.23 -19.68 39.71
N THR A 8 -14.16 -21.00 39.65
CA THR A 8 -15.02 -21.85 38.80
C THR A 8 -16.35 -22.23 39.48
N GLY A 9 -16.50 -21.91 40.76
CA GLY A 9 -17.60 -22.37 41.62
C GLY A 9 -17.40 -23.77 42.22
N ILE A 10 -16.28 -24.43 41.95
CA ILE A 10 -15.88 -25.72 42.52
C ILE A 10 -14.82 -25.46 43.60
N GLU A 11 -15.07 -25.88 44.84
CA GLU A 11 -14.23 -25.58 46.02
C GLU A 11 -12.79 -26.10 45.83
N GLU A 12 -12.64 -27.26 45.22
CA GLU A 12 -11.34 -27.89 44.93
C GLU A 12 -10.47 -27.07 43.96
N HIS A 13 -11.07 -26.16 43.18
CA HIS A 13 -10.36 -25.33 42.22
C HIS A 13 -9.85 -24.00 42.81
N ASN A 14 -10.33 -23.61 44.00
CA ASN A 14 -10.00 -22.32 44.60
C ASN A 14 -8.50 -22.15 44.88
N ASN A 15 -7.80 -23.25 45.19
CA ASN A 15 -6.39 -23.21 45.57
C ASN A 15 -5.40 -23.28 44.38
N TYR A 16 -5.87 -23.46 43.14
CA TYR A 16 -4.98 -23.73 42.00
C TYR A 16 -3.95 -22.64 41.70
N ALA A 17 -4.30 -21.37 41.89
CA ALA A 17 -3.36 -20.26 41.73
C ALA A 17 -2.29 -20.27 42.83
N VAL A 18 -2.69 -20.49 44.10
CA VAL A 18 -1.79 -20.63 45.25
C VAL A 18 -0.82 -21.80 45.06
N ASP A 19 -1.34 -22.95 44.65
CA ASP A 19 -0.54 -24.15 44.39
C ASP A 19 0.53 -23.91 43.32
N PHE A 20 0.20 -23.16 42.26
CA PHE A 20 1.18 -22.78 41.24
C PHE A 20 2.26 -21.86 41.81
N ILE A 21 1.87 -20.83 42.58
CA ILE A 21 2.79 -19.85 43.18
C ILE A 21 3.75 -20.54 44.15
N GLU A 22 3.25 -21.41 45.03
CA GLU A 22 4.09 -22.18 45.96
C GLU A 22 4.96 -23.21 45.24
N ALA A 23 4.43 -23.89 44.22
CA ALA A 23 5.24 -24.78 43.39
C ALA A 23 6.36 -24.02 42.68
N ALA A 24 6.11 -22.81 42.18
CA ALA A 24 7.13 -21.99 41.54
C ALA A 24 8.27 -21.63 42.51
N LYS A 25 7.90 -21.23 43.74
CA LYS A 25 8.83 -20.92 44.82
C LYS A 25 9.69 -22.12 45.21
N ILE A 26 9.06 -23.29 45.41
CA ILE A 26 9.77 -24.54 45.75
C ILE A 26 10.73 -24.94 44.62
N LEU A 27 10.26 -24.90 43.37
CA LEU A 27 11.07 -25.27 42.21
C LEU A 27 12.24 -24.32 42.00
N LYS A 28 12.07 -23.01 42.22
CA LYS A 28 13.16 -22.05 42.07
C LYS A 28 14.23 -22.21 43.15
N VAL A 29 13.84 -22.59 44.37
CA VAL A 29 14.78 -22.91 45.46
C VAL A 29 15.52 -24.22 45.19
N GLN A 30 14.81 -25.28 44.79
CA GLN A 30 15.41 -26.61 44.58
C GLN A 30 16.23 -26.68 43.28
N PHE A 31 15.83 -25.95 42.24
CA PHE A 31 16.43 -25.99 40.90
C PHE A 31 16.68 -24.58 40.36
N PRO A 32 17.65 -23.83 40.92
CA PRO A 32 17.85 -22.40 40.59
C PRO A 32 18.25 -22.13 39.14
N LYS A 33 18.71 -23.16 38.40
CA LYS A 33 19.06 -23.06 36.97
C LYS A 33 17.88 -23.36 36.02
N SER A 34 16.73 -23.75 36.56
CA SER A 34 15.55 -24.04 35.75
C SER A 34 14.69 -22.78 35.58
N HIS A 35 14.07 -22.65 34.42
CA HIS A 35 13.09 -21.60 34.14
C HIS A 35 11.67 -22.15 34.27
N ILE A 36 10.75 -21.30 34.74
CA ILE A 36 9.34 -21.63 34.95
C ILE A 36 8.51 -20.79 34.00
N SER A 37 7.74 -21.45 33.13
CA SER A 37 6.84 -20.83 32.17
C SER A 37 5.43 -21.40 32.28
N GLY A 38 4.41 -20.61 31.93
CA GLY A 38 3.02 -21.04 31.95
C GLY A 38 2.06 -20.17 31.13
N GLY A 39 1.01 -20.80 30.60
CA GLY A 39 -0.09 -20.12 29.93
C GLY A 39 -1.05 -19.48 30.93
N VAL A 40 -0.93 -18.16 31.11
CA VAL A 40 -1.66 -17.43 32.16
C VAL A 40 -3.14 -17.30 31.82
N SER A 41 -3.52 -17.26 30.54
CA SER A 41 -4.93 -17.10 30.12
C SER A 41 -5.89 -18.18 30.65
N ASN A 42 -5.36 -19.32 31.11
CA ASN A 42 -6.17 -20.38 31.73
C ASN A 42 -6.65 -20.02 33.15
N VAL A 43 -5.93 -19.15 33.88
CA VAL A 43 -6.29 -18.82 35.27
C VAL A 43 -7.63 -18.09 35.34
N SER A 44 -7.94 -17.27 34.34
CA SER A 44 -9.16 -16.45 34.26
C SER A 44 -10.28 -17.07 33.41
N PHE A 45 -10.20 -18.37 33.10
CA PHE A 45 -11.11 -19.05 32.16
C PHE A 45 -12.58 -18.89 32.54
N SER A 46 -12.90 -18.88 33.83
CA SER A 46 -14.27 -18.75 34.37
C SER A 46 -14.95 -17.43 34.02
N PHE A 47 -14.19 -16.41 33.61
CA PHE A 47 -14.68 -15.06 33.29
C PHE A 47 -14.62 -14.72 31.79
N ARG A 48 -14.60 -15.73 30.91
CA ARG A 48 -14.67 -15.53 29.45
C ARG A 48 -15.82 -14.59 29.06
N GLY A 49 -15.49 -13.53 28.31
CA GLY A 49 -16.43 -12.47 27.91
C GLY A 49 -16.51 -11.28 28.86
N ASN A 50 -15.72 -11.26 29.95
CA ASN A 50 -15.54 -10.09 30.81
C ASN A 50 -14.04 -9.72 30.86
N ASP A 51 -13.57 -8.99 29.86
CA ASP A 51 -12.14 -8.75 29.68
C ASP A 51 -11.54 -7.94 30.84
N ALA A 52 -12.23 -6.94 31.37
CA ALA A 52 -11.74 -6.15 32.51
C ALA A 52 -11.40 -7.02 33.75
N VAL A 53 -12.26 -7.98 34.10
CA VAL A 53 -11.99 -8.89 35.23
C VAL A 53 -10.86 -9.85 34.89
N ARG A 54 -10.78 -10.34 33.65
CA ARG A 54 -9.70 -11.25 33.22
C ARG A 54 -8.34 -10.57 33.24
N GLU A 55 -8.27 -9.32 32.79
CA GLU A 55 -7.06 -8.49 32.82
C GLU A 55 -6.58 -8.30 34.25
N ALA A 56 -7.49 -7.94 35.17
CA ALA A 56 -7.17 -7.80 36.59
C ALA A 56 -6.62 -9.11 37.18
N ILE A 57 -7.26 -10.26 36.90
CA ILE A 57 -6.78 -11.58 37.36
C ILE A 57 -5.37 -11.89 36.80
N HIS A 58 -5.11 -11.61 35.52
CA HIS A 58 -3.79 -11.84 34.93
C HIS A 58 -2.70 -11.00 35.60
N SER A 59 -2.97 -9.71 35.81
CA SER A 59 -2.03 -8.76 36.41
C SER A 59 -1.71 -9.12 37.87
N VAL A 60 -2.73 -9.46 38.67
CA VAL A 60 -2.53 -9.89 40.07
C VAL A 60 -1.80 -11.24 40.13
N PHE A 61 -2.21 -12.22 39.34
CA PHE A 61 -1.54 -13.53 39.30
C PHE A 61 -0.06 -13.39 38.94
N LEU A 62 0.27 -12.63 37.89
CA LEU A 62 1.65 -12.42 37.47
C LEU A 62 2.47 -11.65 38.51
N TYR A 63 1.87 -10.66 39.17
CA TYR A 63 2.52 -9.90 40.26
C TYR A 63 3.03 -10.84 41.37
N HIS A 64 2.24 -11.83 41.78
CA HIS A 64 2.64 -12.82 42.78
C HIS A 64 3.55 -13.92 42.21
N ALA A 65 3.21 -14.46 41.03
CA ALA A 65 3.94 -15.58 40.44
C ALA A 65 5.38 -15.21 40.05
N VAL A 66 5.61 -14.00 39.52
CA VAL A 66 6.97 -13.51 39.18
C VAL A 66 7.83 -13.38 40.44
N ARG A 67 7.26 -12.85 41.53
CA ARG A 67 7.96 -12.76 42.83
C ARG A 67 8.26 -14.13 43.43
N ALA A 68 7.41 -15.11 43.17
CA ALA A 68 7.65 -16.49 43.56
C ALA A 68 8.64 -17.24 42.65
N GLY A 69 9.11 -16.62 41.56
CA GLY A 69 10.18 -17.17 40.70
C GLY A 69 9.72 -17.66 39.32
N MET A 70 8.51 -17.32 38.88
CA MET A 70 8.08 -17.52 37.49
C MET A 70 8.88 -16.61 36.54
N ASP A 71 9.47 -17.19 35.48
CA ASP A 71 10.36 -16.49 34.55
C ASP A 71 9.62 -15.95 33.31
N MET A 72 8.56 -16.62 32.86
CA MET A 72 7.85 -16.25 31.61
C MET A 72 6.35 -16.59 31.66
N GLY A 73 5.49 -15.61 31.42
CA GLY A 73 4.06 -15.82 31.19
C GLY A 73 3.71 -15.79 29.71
N ILE A 74 2.90 -16.74 29.24
CA ILE A 74 2.28 -16.67 27.91
C ILE A 74 0.91 -16.01 28.09
N VAL A 75 0.80 -14.76 27.62
CA VAL A 75 -0.29 -13.81 27.86
C VAL A 75 -0.50 -12.92 26.64
N ASN A 76 -1.68 -12.31 26.54
CA ASN A 76 -1.89 -11.17 25.66
C ASN A 76 -1.36 -9.91 26.35
N ALA A 77 -0.23 -9.36 25.86
CA ALA A 77 0.43 -8.20 26.45
C ALA A 77 -0.42 -6.91 26.40
N GLY A 78 -1.35 -6.82 25.44
CA GLY A 78 -2.29 -5.68 25.36
C GLY A 78 -3.43 -5.75 26.37
N GLN A 79 -3.61 -6.90 27.04
CA GLN A 79 -4.61 -7.17 28.07
C GLN A 79 -3.95 -7.28 29.47
N LEU A 80 -2.82 -6.62 29.65
CA LEU A 80 -2.07 -6.62 30.90
C LEU A 80 -2.07 -5.22 31.48
N GLY A 81 -2.96 -4.99 32.44
CA GLY A 81 -2.99 -3.75 33.20
C GLY A 81 -1.83 -3.66 34.20
N VAL A 82 -1.43 -2.43 34.55
CA VAL A 82 -0.49 -2.20 35.65
C VAL A 82 -1.23 -2.52 36.96
N TYR A 83 -0.65 -3.39 37.81
CA TYR A 83 -1.27 -3.81 39.07
C TYR A 83 -1.71 -2.62 39.97
N ALA A 84 -0.97 -1.51 39.94
CA ALA A 84 -1.28 -0.30 40.70
C ALA A 84 -2.49 0.49 40.16
N ASP A 85 -2.83 0.32 38.88
CA ASP A 85 -3.89 1.06 38.19
C ASP A 85 -5.23 0.32 38.20
N ILE A 86 -5.26 -0.91 38.73
CA ILE A 86 -6.49 -1.68 38.94
C ILE A 86 -7.31 -0.98 40.03
N ASP A 87 -8.60 -0.74 39.76
CA ASP A 87 -9.54 -0.20 40.75
C ASP A 87 -9.39 -0.94 42.09
N PRO A 88 -9.22 -0.24 43.23
CA PRO A 88 -8.92 -0.89 44.50
C PRO A 88 -9.93 -1.97 44.90
N ALA A 89 -11.23 -1.77 44.65
CA ALA A 89 -12.24 -2.77 45.02
C ALA A 89 -12.14 -4.02 44.12
N LEU A 90 -11.86 -3.86 42.83
CA LEU A 90 -11.62 -4.98 41.92
C LEU A 90 -10.30 -5.69 42.20
N ARG A 91 -9.23 -4.93 42.49
CA ARG A 91 -7.92 -5.48 42.81
C ARG A 91 -7.99 -6.35 44.06
N ASP A 92 -8.59 -5.84 45.14
CA ASP A 92 -8.66 -6.54 46.42
C ASP A 92 -9.51 -7.82 46.28
N ALA A 93 -10.66 -7.76 45.58
CA ALA A 93 -11.49 -8.94 45.29
C ALA A 93 -10.77 -9.99 44.43
N VAL A 94 -9.97 -9.55 43.45
CA VAL A 94 -9.16 -10.45 42.61
C VAL A 94 -8.00 -11.04 43.41
N GLU A 95 -7.36 -10.29 44.30
CA GLU A 95 -6.32 -10.79 45.19
C GLU A 95 -6.85 -11.89 46.11
N ASP A 96 -8.03 -11.70 46.69
CA ASP A 96 -8.65 -12.71 47.56
C ASP A 96 -8.93 -14.02 46.81
N VAL A 97 -9.30 -13.93 45.52
CA VAL A 97 -9.49 -15.09 44.65
C VAL A 97 -8.16 -15.75 44.23
N VAL A 98 -7.15 -14.97 43.86
CA VAL A 98 -5.84 -15.48 43.41
C VAL A 98 -5.06 -16.12 44.56
N LEU A 99 -5.14 -15.54 45.76
CA LEU A 99 -4.43 -16.00 46.96
C LEU A 99 -5.28 -16.94 47.83
N ASN A 100 -6.56 -17.16 47.48
CA ASN A 100 -7.50 -17.98 48.23
C ASN A 100 -7.57 -17.57 49.73
N ASN A 101 -7.66 -16.26 49.98
CA ASN A 101 -7.64 -15.68 51.34
C ASN A 101 -9.01 -15.63 52.02
N ASP A 102 -10.11 -15.66 51.24
CA ASP A 102 -11.48 -15.67 51.74
C ASP A 102 -12.27 -16.82 51.09
N ALA A 103 -12.98 -17.60 51.91
CA ALA A 103 -13.86 -18.68 51.46
C ALA A 103 -14.98 -18.19 50.54
N ASN A 104 -15.37 -16.91 50.62
CA ASN A 104 -16.40 -16.30 49.78
C ASN A 104 -15.84 -15.47 48.61
N ALA A 105 -14.52 -15.50 48.36
CA ALA A 105 -13.87 -14.65 47.36
C ALA A 105 -14.46 -14.82 45.95
N THR A 106 -14.77 -16.06 45.55
CA THR A 106 -15.37 -16.37 44.25
C THR A 106 -16.74 -15.69 44.08
N ASP A 107 -17.60 -15.75 45.10
CA ASP A 107 -18.95 -15.16 45.04
C ASP A 107 -18.90 -13.62 45.05
N GLN A 108 -17.97 -13.05 45.82
CA GLN A 108 -17.74 -11.60 45.85
C GLN A 108 -17.22 -11.08 44.50
N LEU A 109 -16.26 -11.79 43.88
CA LEU A 109 -15.74 -11.41 42.57
C LEU A 109 -16.80 -11.58 41.47
N LEU A 110 -17.67 -12.61 41.54
CA LEU A 110 -18.78 -12.76 40.61
C LEU A 110 -19.80 -11.63 40.73
N ALA A 111 -20.17 -11.23 41.94
CA ALA A 111 -21.07 -10.10 42.18
C ALA A 111 -20.49 -8.78 41.65
N LEU A 112 -19.17 -8.57 41.81
CA LEU A 112 -18.48 -7.40 41.27
C LEU A 112 -18.36 -7.47 39.73
N ALA A 113 -18.09 -8.64 39.17
CA ALA A 113 -17.94 -8.85 37.73
C ALA A 113 -19.20 -8.46 36.94
N ASP A 114 -20.39 -8.66 37.51
CA ASP A 114 -21.66 -8.25 36.88
C ASP A 114 -21.84 -6.72 36.84
N THR A 115 -21.20 -5.97 37.77
CA THR A 115 -21.19 -4.50 37.73
C THR A 115 -20.21 -3.93 36.69
N VAL A 116 -19.18 -4.72 36.33
CA VAL A 116 -18.12 -4.33 35.38
C VAL A 116 -18.50 -4.70 33.93
N ARG A 117 -19.43 -5.65 33.72
CA ARG A 117 -19.91 -6.12 32.40
C ARG A 117 -20.59 -5.05 31.52
N GLY A 118 -20.95 -3.90 32.07
CA GLY A 118 -21.82 -2.90 31.42
C GLY A 118 -21.18 -1.58 31.02
N VAL A 119 -19.88 -1.37 31.22
CA VAL A 119 -19.24 -0.11 30.84
C VAL A 119 -18.51 -0.27 29.50
N SER A 120 -19.26 -0.30 28.41
CA SER A 120 -18.76 0.39 27.22
C SER A 120 -18.65 1.85 27.62
N LYS A 121 -17.46 2.32 27.98
CA LYS A 121 -17.22 3.76 28.06
C LYS A 121 -17.54 4.28 26.66
N GLU A 122 -18.74 4.86 26.50
CA GLU A 122 -18.87 6.01 25.63
C GLU A 122 -17.68 6.90 26.01
N ARG A 123 -16.86 7.21 25.02
CA ARG A 123 -15.67 8.02 25.16
C ARG A 123 -16.16 9.43 25.55
N ILE A 124 -16.44 9.63 26.83
CA ILE A 124 -16.31 10.93 27.45
C ILE A 124 -14.88 11.33 27.10
N VAL A 125 -14.74 12.36 26.29
CA VAL A 125 -13.44 12.95 25.97
C VAL A 125 -12.84 13.32 27.31
N ASP A 126 -11.90 12.51 27.78
CA ASP A 126 -11.29 12.70 29.07
C ASP A 126 -10.26 13.82 28.89
N ASP A 127 -10.71 15.07 29.07
CA ASP A 127 -9.88 16.27 28.99
C ASP A 127 -8.89 16.36 30.17
N GLU A 128 -8.61 15.27 30.89
CA GLU A 128 -7.56 15.25 31.91
C GLU A 128 -6.20 15.67 31.35
N TRP A 129 -5.89 15.30 30.11
CA TRP A 129 -4.67 15.75 29.44
C TRP A 129 -4.62 17.27 29.28
N ARG A 130 -5.76 17.98 29.21
CA ARG A 130 -5.79 19.46 29.14
C ARG A 130 -5.28 20.14 30.41
N LYS A 131 -5.25 19.42 31.53
CA LYS A 131 -4.70 19.91 32.82
C LYS A 131 -3.18 19.80 32.90
N LEU A 132 -2.54 19.10 31.96
CA LEU A 132 -1.08 18.96 31.91
C LEU A 132 -0.41 20.29 31.54
N PRO A 133 0.89 20.46 31.85
CA PRO A 133 1.69 21.57 31.34
C PRO A 133 1.68 21.62 29.81
N VAL A 134 1.74 22.83 29.22
CA VAL A 134 1.58 23.01 27.76
C VAL A 134 2.52 22.14 26.92
N ASN A 135 3.76 21.95 27.34
CA ASN A 135 4.71 21.09 26.63
C ASN A 135 4.26 19.62 26.61
N GLU A 136 3.72 19.12 27.72
CA GLU A 136 3.17 17.75 27.81
C GLU A 136 1.87 17.63 27.02
N ARG A 137 1.04 18.70 26.97
CA ARG A 137 -0.16 18.74 26.12
C ARG A 137 0.20 18.65 24.65
N LEU A 138 1.22 19.40 24.20
CA LEU A 138 1.71 19.36 22.81
C LEU A 138 2.23 17.96 22.45
N SER A 139 3.03 17.34 23.31
CA SER A 139 3.50 15.97 23.10
C SER A 139 2.34 14.98 23.06
N HIS A 140 1.35 15.09 23.95
CA HIS A 140 0.15 14.26 23.93
C HIS A 140 -0.66 14.44 22.65
N ALA A 141 -0.90 15.69 22.24
CA ALA A 141 -1.64 16.02 21.03
C ALA A 141 -0.95 15.47 19.76
N LEU A 142 0.38 15.55 19.69
CA LEU A 142 1.16 14.97 18.60
C LEU A 142 1.03 13.44 18.56
N VAL A 143 1.28 12.75 19.68
CA VAL A 143 1.21 11.28 19.75
C VAL A 143 -0.20 10.76 19.46
N GLN A 144 -1.25 11.45 19.91
CA GLN A 144 -2.64 11.06 19.67
C GLN A 144 -3.21 11.58 18.34
N GLY A 145 -2.51 12.49 17.65
CA GLY A 145 -2.96 13.10 16.41
C GLY A 145 -4.16 14.05 16.57
N ILE A 146 -4.24 14.76 17.71
CA ILE A 146 -5.30 15.71 18.06
C ILE A 146 -4.92 17.11 17.58
N ASP A 147 -5.69 17.68 16.66
CA ASP A 147 -5.42 19.00 16.07
C ASP A 147 -6.34 20.12 16.57
N GLU A 148 -7.36 19.80 17.38
CA GLU A 148 -8.39 20.74 17.84
C GLU A 148 -7.81 21.90 18.68
N PHE A 149 -6.87 21.60 19.58
CA PHE A 149 -6.28 22.59 20.51
C PHE A 149 -4.86 23.02 20.15
N VAL A 150 -4.32 22.54 19.02
CA VAL A 150 -2.89 22.69 18.71
C VAL A 150 -2.47 24.14 18.61
N VAL A 151 -3.29 25.01 18.00
CA VAL A 151 -2.96 26.43 17.82
C VAL A 151 -2.90 27.15 19.16
N GLU A 152 -3.84 26.86 20.07
CA GLU A 152 -3.89 27.45 21.41
C GLU A 152 -2.68 27.02 22.24
N ASP A 153 -2.37 25.72 22.23
CA ASP A 153 -1.24 25.18 22.99
C ASP A 153 0.11 25.67 22.45
N VAL A 154 0.25 25.78 21.13
CA VAL A 154 1.48 26.31 20.51
C VAL A 154 1.66 27.78 20.84
N GLU A 155 0.59 28.57 20.85
CA GLU A 155 0.67 29.98 21.22
C GLU A 155 1.06 30.17 22.69
N GLU A 156 0.50 29.36 23.60
CA GLU A 156 0.90 29.37 25.01
C GLU A 156 2.37 28.96 25.17
N ALA A 157 2.82 27.89 24.49
CA ALA A 157 4.22 27.48 24.52
C ALA A 157 5.16 28.55 23.93
N ARG A 158 4.73 29.23 22.86
CA ARG A 158 5.50 30.33 22.21
C ARG A 158 5.70 31.50 23.17
N GLN A 159 4.70 31.85 23.97
CA GLN A 159 4.82 32.93 24.96
C GLN A 159 5.74 32.58 26.13
N LEU A 160 5.86 31.30 26.46
CA LEU A 160 6.76 30.80 27.51
C LEU A 160 8.19 30.58 27.00
N ALA A 161 8.36 30.34 25.70
CA ALA A 161 9.65 30.12 25.07
C ALA A 161 10.43 31.44 24.87
N HIS A 162 11.76 31.37 24.96
CA HIS A 162 12.62 32.51 24.67
C HIS A 162 12.60 32.91 23.20
N ARG A 163 12.47 31.92 22.32
CA ARG A 163 12.43 32.08 20.87
C ARG A 163 11.33 31.20 20.29
N PRO A 164 10.50 31.67 19.35
CA PRO A 164 9.53 30.85 18.61
C PRO A 164 10.07 29.48 18.15
N ILE A 165 11.32 29.43 17.66
CA ILE A 165 11.93 28.19 17.18
C ILE A 165 12.10 27.13 18.29
N HIS A 166 12.21 27.53 19.56
CA HIS A 166 12.37 26.60 20.69
C HIS A 166 11.10 25.79 20.96
N VAL A 167 9.93 26.24 20.49
CA VAL A 167 8.70 25.43 20.55
C VAL A 167 8.80 24.25 19.58
N ILE A 168 9.41 24.48 18.41
CA ILE A 168 9.69 23.42 17.43
C ILE A 168 10.76 22.49 18.00
N GLU A 169 11.95 23.00 18.31
CA GLU A 169 13.10 22.20 18.77
C GLU A 169 12.88 21.49 20.11
N GLY A 170 11.93 21.96 20.93
CA GLY A 170 11.56 21.37 22.22
C GLY A 170 10.30 20.51 22.13
N PRO A 171 9.15 20.97 22.66
CA PRO A 171 7.97 20.12 22.88
C PRO A 171 7.44 19.46 21.62
N LEU A 172 7.50 20.13 20.46
CA LEU A 172 7.02 19.54 19.22
C LEU A 172 7.95 18.40 18.72
N MET A 173 9.26 18.64 18.71
CA MET A 173 10.23 17.58 18.35
C MET A 173 10.26 16.44 19.37
N ASP A 174 10.11 16.73 20.66
CA ASP A 174 9.99 15.70 21.70
C ASP A 174 8.78 14.79 21.44
N GLY A 175 7.62 15.37 21.11
CA GLY A 175 6.44 14.59 20.71
C GLY A 175 6.69 13.75 19.46
N MET A 176 7.37 14.30 18.45
CA MET A 176 7.70 13.58 17.22
C MET A 176 8.74 12.48 17.42
N ASN A 177 9.69 12.64 18.35
CA ASN A 177 10.63 11.60 18.73
C ASN A 177 9.90 10.40 19.34
N VAL A 178 8.93 10.65 20.22
CA VAL A 178 8.08 9.58 20.78
C VAL A 178 7.28 8.87 19.68
N VAL A 179 6.72 9.62 18.72
CA VAL A 179 6.05 9.02 17.55
C VAL A 179 7.01 8.14 16.75
N GLY A 180 8.24 8.61 16.51
CA GLY A 180 9.30 7.86 15.84
C GLY A 180 9.67 6.56 16.56
N ASP A 181 9.86 6.63 17.88
CA ASP A 181 10.18 5.47 18.72
C ASP A 181 9.06 4.42 18.71
N LEU A 182 7.80 4.87 18.86
CA LEU A 182 6.63 3.99 18.83
C LEU A 182 6.45 3.34 17.45
N PHE A 183 6.69 4.10 16.38
CA PHE A 183 6.64 3.58 15.02
C PHE A 183 7.76 2.58 14.74
N GLY A 184 8.99 2.87 15.17
CA GLY A 184 10.15 1.97 15.08
C GLY A 184 9.97 0.68 15.89
N ALA A 185 9.31 0.76 17.05
CA ALA A 185 8.94 -0.38 17.87
C ALA A 185 7.72 -1.17 17.33
N GLY A 186 7.05 -0.66 16.29
CA GLY A 186 5.85 -1.27 15.71
C GLY A 186 4.61 -1.18 16.61
N GLN A 187 4.60 -0.23 17.54
CA GLN A 187 3.49 0.10 18.45
C GLN A 187 2.58 1.20 17.90
N MET A 188 3.08 1.97 16.93
CA MET A 188 2.33 2.94 16.13
C MET A 188 2.43 2.59 14.65
N PHE A 189 1.39 2.89 13.87
CA PHE A 189 1.33 2.59 12.44
C PHE A 189 1.19 3.85 11.60
N LEU A 190 1.39 3.69 10.29
CA LEU A 190 1.45 4.81 9.35
C LEU A 190 0.23 5.76 9.42
N PRO A 191 -1.03 5.31 9.56
CA PRO A 191 -2.16 6.22 9.72
C PRO A 191 -2.02 7.19 10.89
N GLN A 192 -1.48 6.72 12.01
CA GLN A 192 -1.29 7.52 13.21
C GLN A 192 -0.13 8.49 13.01
N VAL A 193 0.98 8.05 12.41
CA VAL A 193 2.14 8.90 12.10
C VAL A 193 1.74 10.08 11.21
N VAL A 194 0.92 9.85 10.19
CA VAL A 194 0.43 10.92 9.31
C VAL A 194 -0.53 11.87 10.05
N LYS A 195 -1.35 11.38 10.99
CA LYS A 195 -2.15 12.25 11.86
C LYS A 195 -1.29 13.11 12.78
N SER A 196 -0.22 12.55 13.35
CA SER A 196 0.77 13.30 14.15
C SER A 196 1.44 14.38 13.30
N ALA A 197 1.81 14.06 12.07
CA ALA A 197 2.40 15.01 11.13
C ALA A 197 1.48 16.20 10.84
N ARG A 198 0.18 15.96 10.69
CA ARG A 198 -0.83 17.01 10.53
C ARG A 198 -0.85 17.99 11.71
N VAL A 199 -0.82 17.45 12.94
CA VAL A 199 -0.74 18.28 14.16
C VAL A 199 0.55 19.11 14.14
N MET A 200 1.68 18.48 13.81
CA MET A 200 2.99 19.13 13.67
C MET A 200 2.96 20.26 12.63
N LYS A 201 2.43 20.02 11.42
CA LYS A 201 2.35 21.06 10.38
C LYS A 201 1.47 22.23 10.79
N LYS A 202 0.31 21.97 11.39
CA LYS A 202 -0.57 23.04 11.91
C LYS A 202 0.13 23.87 12.99
N ALA A 203 0.86 23.22 13.88
CA ALA A 203 1.67 23.88 14.90
C ALA A 203 2.76 24.78 14.28
N VAL A 204 3.54 24.23 13.36
CA VAL A 204 4.61 24.97 12.67
C VAL A 204 4.05 26.12 11.85
N ALA A 205 2.95 25.91 11.11
CA ALA A 205 2.30 26.95 10.31
C ALA A 205 1.88 28.17 11.16
N HIS A 206 1.44 27.94 12.41
CA HIS A 206 1.16 29.02 13.36
C HIS A 206 2.44 29.76 13.80
N LEU A 207 3.56 29.05 13.94
CA LEU A 207 4.84 29.63 14.38
C LEU A 207 5.59 30.36 13.26
N VAL A 208 5.39 30.00 11.98
CA VAL A 208 6.13 30.56 10.84
C VAL A 208 6.18 32.09 10.85
N PRO A 209 5.07 32.85 11.00
CA PRO A 209 5.12 34.31 11.00
C PRO A 209 6.03 34.89 12.11
N PHE A 210 6.07 34.24 13.27
CA PHE A 210 6.91 34.66 14.39
C PHE A 210 8.38 34.30 14.17
N ILE A 211 8.64 33.13 13.58
CA ILE A 211 9.99 32.68 13.25
C ILE A 211 10.58 33.54 12.12
N GLU A 212 9.83 33.86 11.08
CA GLU A 212 10.28 34.74 9.99
C GLU A 212 10.63 36.13 10.52
N GLN A 213 9.81 36.67 11.42
CA GLN A 213 10.08 37.95 12.08
C GLN A 213 11.37 37.91 12.92
N GLU A 214 11.63 36.81 13.63
CA GLU A 214 12.85 36.62 14.43
C GLU A 214 14.09 36.30 13.57
N GLN A 215 13.92 35.60 12.45
CA GLN A 215 14.99 35.26 11.50
C GLN A 215 15.53 36.49 10.77
N LEU A 216 14.66 37.45 10.45
CA LEU A 216 15.06 38.77 9.98
C LEU A 216 15.98 39.48 10.98
N GLU A 217 15.93 39.11 12.26
CA GLU A 217 16.71 39.69 13.35
C GLU A 217 17.94 38.85 13.77
N SER A 218 17.98 37.53 13.52
CA SER A 218 18.97 36.62 14.16
C SER A 218 19.61 35.49 13.31
N GLY A 219 19.14 35.20 12.08
CA GLY A 219 19.71 34.16 11.20
C GLY A 219 19.02 32.77 11.25
N SER A 220 19.39 31.87 10.31
CA SER A 220 18.63 30.73 9.74
C SER A 220 18.18 29.58 10.67
N ILE A 221 17.06 28.92 10.30
CA ILE A 221 16.58 27.63 10.85
C ILE A 221 17.57 26.50 10.51
N LYS A 222 17.77 25.57 11.46
CA LYS A 222 18.58 24.36 11.26
C LYS A 222 17.68 23.13 11.13
N THR A 223 17.68 22.50 9.96
CA THR A 223 16.99 21.22 9.70
C THR A 223 18.00 20.06 9.71
N ASN A 224 17.52 18.81 9.75
CA ASN A 224 18.37 17.62 9.69
C ASN A 224 18.92 17.34 8.28
N GLY A 225 18.46 18.10 7.29
CA GLY A 225 18.81 17.97 5.88
C GLY A 225 17.64 18.35 4.99
N LYS A 226 17.93 18.60 3.72
CA LYS A 226 16.97 19.02 2.71
C LYS A 226 16.90 18.02 1.56
N ILE A 227 15.68 17.67 1.18
CA ILE A 227 15.44 16.57 0.24
C ILE A 227 14.50 17.06 -0.85
N VAL A 228 14.96 16.97 -2.10
CA VAL A 228 14.10 17.21 -3.25
C VAL A 228 13.45 15.88 -3.65
N MET A 229 12.12 15.87 -3.71
CA MET A 229 11.34 14.69 -4.09
C MET A 229 10.50 14.98 -5.33
N ALA A 230 10.41 14.01 -6.23
CA ALA A 230 9.59 14.14 -7.44
C ALA A 230 9.05 12.79 -7.92
N THR A 231 7.81 12.78 -8.42
CA THR A 231 7.36 11.71 -9.32
C THR A 231 7.89 12.03 -10.72
N VAL A 232 8.61 11.08 -11.31
CA VAL A 232 9.37 11.30 -12.55
C VAL A 232 8.48 11.64 -13.74
N LYS A 233 9.11 12.17 -14.79
CA LYS A 233 8.47 12.59 -16.03
C LYS A 233 7.47 11.55 -16.57
N GLY A 234 6.29 12.04 -16.97
CA GLY A 234 5.21 11.23 -17.54
C GLY A 234 4.47 10.32 -16.56
N ASP A 235 4.85 10.25 -15.28
CA ASP A 235 4.12 9.52 -14.24
C ASP A 235 3.33 10.49 -13.36
N VAL A 236 2.13 10.07 -12.94
CA VAL A 236 1.13 10.92 -12.27
C VAL A 236 0.83 10.49 -10.84
N HIS A 237 1.30 9.31 -10.41
CA HIS A 237 0.93 8.77 -9.10
C HIS A 237 1.92 9.22 -8.02
N ASP A 238 1.37 9.72 -6.90
CA ASP A 238 2.15 10.36 -5.86
C ASP A 238 1.79 9.92 -4.42
N ILE A 239 0.81 9.04 -4.23
CA ILE A 239 0.38 8.61 -2.88
C ILE A 239 1.58 8.14 -2.04
N GLY A 240 2.39 7.22 -2.57
CA GLY A 240 3.59 6.73 -1.88
C GLY A 240 4.65 7.81 -1.64
N LYS A 241 4.82 8.76 -2.58
CA LYS A 241 5.74 9.90 -2.45
C LYS A 241 5.30 10.82 -1.31
N ASN A 242 4.01 11.14 -1.24
CA ASN A 242 3.45 12.03 -0.22
C ASN A 242 3.59 11.40 1.17
N ILE A 243 3.35 10.09 1.28
CA ILE A 243 3.60 9.34 2.52
C ILE A 243 5.07 9.47 2.95
N VAL A 244 6.03 9.26 2.04
CA VAL A 244 7.46 9.42 2.35
C VAL A 244 7.79 10.85 2.76
N GLY A 245 7.28 11.85 2.05
CA GLY A 245 7.51 13.27 2.36
C GLY A 245 6.98 13.66 3.74
N VAL A 246 5.79 13.18 4.11
CA VAL A 246 5.21 13.38 5.45
C VAL A 246 6.09 12.71 6.51
N VAL A 247 6.48 11.45 6.31
CA VAL A 247 7.31 10.70 7.27
C VAL A 247 8.70 11.34 7.44
N LEU A 248 9.27 11.92 6.40
CA LEU A 248 10.53 12.68 6.49
C LEU A 248 10.34 14.02 7.20
N GLY A 249 9.26 14.75 6.90
CA GLY A 249 8.90 15.96 7.64
C GLY A 249 8.73 15.72 9.14
N CYS A 250 8.18 14.56 9.53
CA CYS A 250 8.11 14.11 10.92
C CYS A 250 9.46 13.98 11.63
N ASN A 251 10.56 13.83 10.88
CA ASN A 251 11.91 13.64 11.39
C ASN A 251 12.80 14.88 11.16
N ASN A 252 12.19 16.07 11.08
CA ASN A 252 12.85 17.37 10.92
C ASN A 252 13.68 17.52 9.63
N TYR A 253 13.29 16.84 8.55
CA TYR A 253 13.83 17.08 7.21
C TYR A 253 12.98 18.11 6.46
N GLU A 254 13.64 19.00 5.71
CA GLU A 254 12.97 19.90 4.77
C GLU A 254 12.69 19.15 3.47
N VAL A 255 11.42 18.89 3.17
CA VAL A 255 11.01 18.16 1.96
C VAL A 255 10.46 19.14 0.93
N ILE A 256 11.12 19.20 -0.23
CA ILE A 256 10.69 19.97 -1.39
C ILE A 256 10.07 19.01 -2.39
N ASP A 257 8.75 18.97 -2.40
CA ASP A 257 7.98 18.15 -3.32
C ASP A 257 7.69 18.90 -4.62
N LEU A 258 8.30 18.43 -5.72
CA LEU A 258 8.13 19.04 -7.04
C LEU A 258 6.85 18.59 -7.76
N GLY A 259 6.08 17.69 -7.14
CA GLY A 259 4.84 17.14 -7.68
C GLY A 259 5.08 15.95 -8.62
N VAL A 260 4.26 15.89 -9.68
CA VAL A 260 4.21 14.78 -10.63
C VAL A 260 4.58 15.21 -12.04
N MET A 261 4.91 14.24 -12.89
CA MET A 261 5.38 14.45 -14.27
C MET A 261 6.58 15.40 -14.36
N VAL A 262 7.49 15.35 -13.39
CA VAL A 262 8.57 16.34 -13.29
C VAL A 262 9.73 15.97 -14.23
N PRO A 263 10.13 16.84 -15.18
CA PRO A 263 11.29 16.60 -16.05
C PRO A 263 12.59 16.52 -15.26
N PHE A 264 13.54 15.69 -15.69
CA PHE A 264 14.83 15.52 -15.00
C PHE A 264 15.54 16.87 -14.77
N GLN A 265 15.52 17.78 -15.75
CA GLN A 265 16.21 19.05 -15.64
C GLN A 265 15.64 19.90 -14.49
N LYS A 266 14.31 19.93 -14.32
CA LYS A 266 13.67 20.64 -13.21
C LYS A 266 14.06 20.04 -11.86
N ILE A 267 14.16 18.71 -11.77
CA ILE A 267 14.61 18.03 -10.55
C ILE A 267 16.03 18.47 -10.17
N LEU A 268 16.95 18.45 -11.13
CA LEU A 268 18.34 18.82 -10.92
C LEU A 268 18.52 20.32 -10.63
N ASP A 269 17.78 21.18 -11.33
CA ASP A 269 17.80 22.63 -11.12
C ASP A 269 17.29 22.97 -9.71
N SER A 270 16.16 22.40 -9.29
CA SER A 270 15.62 22.60 -7.94
C SER A 270 16.56 22.05 -6.87
N ALA A 271 17.22 20.90 -7.09
CA ALA A 271 18.20 20.38 -6.14
C ALA A 271 19.39 21.34 -5.93
N ARG A 272 19.83 22.04 -6.99
CA ARG A 272 20.86 23.08 -6.88
C ARG A 272 20.34 24.36 -6.23
N GLU A 273 19.19 24.85 -6.69
CA GLU A 273 18.54 26.07 -6.19
C GLU A 273 18.35 26.01 -4.68
N HIS A 274 17.85 24.87 -4.19
CA HIS A 274 17.56 24.70 -2.79
C HIS A 274 18.74 24.17 -1.97
N GLN A 275 19.86 23.82 -2.60
CA GLN A 275 21.01 23.16 -1.96
C GLN A 275 20.58 21.87 -1.24
N ALA A 276 19.91 20.99 -1.97
CA ALA A 276 19.43 19.72 -1.43
C ALA A 276 20.59 18.80 -1.06
N ASP A 277 20.44 18.06 0.03
CA ASP A 277 21.38 17.06 0.51
C ASP A 277 21.09 15.67 -0.07
N ALA A 278 19.90 15.45 -0.62
CA ALA A 278 19.52 14.22 -1.32
C ALA A 278 18.40 14.45 -2.35
N ILE A 279 18.33 13.57 -3.36
CA ILE A 279 17.24 13.53 -4.34
C ILE A 279 16.47 12.22 -4.20
N GLY A 280 15.13 12.28 -4.10
CA GLY A 280 14.24 11.12 -4.08
C GLY A 280 13.34 11.06 -5.32
N LEU A 281 13.36 9.92 -6.02
CA LEU A 281 12.51 9.68 -7.19
C LEU A 281 11.43 8.64 -6.91
N SER A 282 10.21 8.94 -7.37
CA SER A 282 9.05 8.06 -7.31
C SER A 282 8.58 7.67 -8.73
N GLY A 283 8.14 6.42 -8.89
CA GLY A 283 7.52 5.92 -10.12
C GLY A 283 6.60 4.71 -9.88
N LEU A 284 5.44 4.70 -10.54
CA LEU A 284 4.44 3.64 -10.51
C LEU A 284 4.48 2.74 -11.74
N ILE A 285 4.73 3.29 -12.94
CA ILE A 285 4.66 2.54 -14.19
C ILE A 285 6.05 2.13 -14.71
N THR A 286 6.11 1.16 -15.62
CA THR A 286 7.40 0.64 -16.11
C THR A 286 8.21 1.66 -16.92
N PRO A 287 7.62 2.59 -17.71
CA PRO A 287 8.38 3.66 -18.37
C PRO A 287 9.12 4.59 -17.40
N SER A 288 8.60 4.77 -16.18
CA SER A 288 9.22 5.59 -15.12
C SER A 288 10.61 5.10 -14.73
N LEU A 289 10.90 3.81 -14.92
CA LEU A 289 12.21 3.23 -14.65
C LEU A 289 13.30 3.77 -15.57
N ASP A 290 13.00 3.99 -16.86
CA ASP A 290 13.95 4.55 -17.83
C ASP A 290 14.18 6.06 -17.54
N GLU A 291 13.18 6.77 -17.03
CA GLU A 291 13.35 8.16 -16.55
C GLU A 291 14.27 8.24 -15.33
N MET A 292 14.17 7.30 -14.38
CA MET A 292 15.10 7.23 -13.23
C MET A 292 16.55 6.95 -13.65
N VAL A 293 16.75 6.10 -14.67
CA VAL A 293 18.07 5.87 -15.28
C VAL A 293 18.60 7.15 -15.91
N THR A 294 17.74 7.93 -16.57
CA THR A 294 18.09 9.22 -17.18
C THR A 294 18.51 10.24 -16.12
N VAL A 295 17.75 10.36 -15.03
CA VAL A 295 18.12 11.26 -13.90
C VAL A 295 19.49 10.86 -13.33
N ALA A 296 19.74 9.57 -13.06
CA ALA A 296 21.02 9.12 -12.54
C ALA A 296 22.20 9.44 -13.49
N ARG A 297 22.02 9.20 -14.79
CA ARG A 297 23.03 9.53 -15.81
C ARG A 297 23.30 11.02 -15.90
N GLU A 298 22.25 11.83 -15.82
CA GLU A 298 22.36 13.28 -15.87
C GLU A 298 22.96 13.86 -14.57
N MET A 299 22.70 13.24 -13.41
CA MET A 299 23.40 13.56 -12.16
C MET A 299 24.91 13.34 -12.28
N GLU A 300 25.34 12.21 -12.86
CA GLU A 300 26.77 11.94 -13.11
C GLU A 300 27.36 12.94 -14.11
N ARG A 301 26.67 13.19 -15.24
CA ARG A 301 27.12 14.13 -16.27
C ARG A 301 27.26 15.56 -15.74
N GLN A 302 26.42 15.92 -14.79
CA GLN A 302 26.36 17.25 -14.18
C GLN A 302 27.09 17.33 -12.83
N GLU A 303 27.88 16.31 -12.49
CA GLU A 303 28.78 16.25 -11.34
C GLU A 303 28.06 16.49 -9.99
N PHE A 304 26.87 15.91 -9.81
CA PHE A 304 26.20 15.91 -8.51
C PHE A 304 26.96 15.03 -7.51
N ASP A 305 27.10 15.51 -6.27
CA ASP A 305 27.80 14.82 -5.18
C ASP A 305 26.86 14.28 -4.08
N ILE A 306 25.55 14.47 -4.24
CA ILE A 306 24.52 14.04 -3.28
C ILE A 306 23.90 12.68 -3.65
N PRO A 307 23.46 11.87 -2.68
CA PRO A 307 22.86 10.56 -2.93
C PRO A 307 21.50 10.63 -3.66
N LEU A 308 21.21 9.56 -4.39
CA LEU A 308 19.96 9.35 -5.13
C LEU A 308 19.15 8.21 -4.50
N LEU A 309 17.94 8.52 -4.05
CA LEU A 309 16.98 7.55 -3.52
C LEU A 309 15.96 7.17 -4.59
N ILE A 310 15.72 5.87 -4.74
CA ILE A 310 14.79 5.29 -5.72
C ILE A 310 13.67 4.57 -4.99
N GLY A 311 12.41 4.93 -5.27
CA GLY A 311 11.22 4.30 -4.72
C GLY A 311 10.03 4.29 -5.67
N GLY A 312 8.93 3.65 -5.25
CA GLY A 312 7.69 3.49 -6.03
C GLY A 312 7.44 2.05 -6.50
N ALA A 313 6.22 1.75 -6.96
CA ALA A 313 5.72 0.38 -7.12
C ALA A 313 6.50 -0.48 -8.13
N THR A 314 6.99 0.12 -9.23
CA THR A 314 7.77 -0.59 -10.24
C THR A 314 9.24 -0.72 -9.91
N THR A 315 9.71 -0.01 -8.88
CA THR A 315 11.12 -0.05 -8.47
C THR A 315 11.44 -1.32 -7.69
N SER A 316 12.69 -1.78 -7.82
CA SER A 316 13.16 -2.92 -7.05
C SER A 316 14.67 -2.87 -6.87
N VAL A 317 15.17 -3.50 -5.81
CA VAL A 317 16.61 -3.72 -5.59
C VAL A 317 17.28 -4.28 -6.84
N ALA A 318 16.63 -5.23 -7.52
CA ALA A 318 17.18 -5.86 -8.72
C ALA A 318 17.29 -4.87 -9.89
N HIS A 319 16.24 -4.09 -10.15
CA HIS A 319 16.26 -3.09 -11.22
C HIS A 319 17.29 -1.99 -10.92
N THR A 320 17.26 -1.42 -9.71
CA THR A 320 18.18 -0.37 -9.27
C THR A 320 19.63 -0.83 -9.40
N ALA A 321 19.96 -2.03 -8.91
CA ALA A 321 21.30 -2.59 -9.00
C ALA A 321 21.78 -2.81 -10.45
N VAL A 322 20.89 -3.21 -11.37
CA VAL A 322 21.29 -3.56 -12.74
C VAL A 322 21.31 -2.35 -13.67
N ARG A 323 20.39 -1.39 -13.49
CA ARG A 323 20.12 -0.34 -14.49
C ARG A 323 20.40 1.07 -14.01
N ILE A 324 20.24 1.38 -12.72
CA ILE A 324 20.34 2.75 -12.19
C ILE A 324 21.69 2.99 -11.50
N ASP A 325 22.09 2.14 -10.55
CA ASP A 325 23.37 2.23 -9.83
C ASP A 325 24.60 2.35 -10.75
N PRO A 326 24.70 1.64 -11.89
CA PRO A 326 25.84 1.82 -12.79
C PRO A 326 25.92 3.19 -13.47
N GLN A 327 24.86 3.99 -13.43
CA GLN A 327 24.84 5.31 -14.08
C GLN A 327 25.32 6.43 -13.17
N PHE A 328 25.40 6.22 -11.85
CA PHE A 328 25.75 7.27 -10.89
C PHE A 328 26.58 6.75 -9.71
N ASN A 329 27.72 7.38 -9.47
CA ASN A 329 28.73 6.83 -8.56
C ASN A 329 28.61 7.29 -7.10
N LYS A 330 27.84 8.34 -6.80
CA LYS A 330 27.84 8.96 -5.45
C LYS A 330 26.79 8.39 -4.48
N GLY A 331 26.20 7.26 -4.85
CA GLY A 331 25.29 6.48 -3.98
C GLY A 331 23.88 6.46 -4.52
N VAL A 332 23.47 5.31 -5.05
CA VAL A 332 22.08 5.05 -5.46
C VAL A 332 21.49 4.03 -4.49
N ILE A 333 20.39 4.39 -3.82
CA ILE A 333 19.76 3.52 -2.82
C ILE A 333 18.29 3.31 -3.14
N HIS A 334 17.93 2.05 -3.40
CA HIS A 334 16.54 1.60 -3.43
C HIS A 334 15.97 1.56 -2.01
N VAL A 335 14.90 2.32 -1.79
CA VAL A 335 14.14 2.34 -0.53
C VAL A 335 12.78 1.68 -0.79
N LYS A 336 12.46 0.70 0.04
CA LYS A 336 11.29 -0.15 -0.17
C LYS A 336 9.97 0.54 0.21
N ASP A 337 9.97 1.26 1.32
CA ASP A 337 8.78 1.78 1.98
C ASP A 337 9.15 3.01 2.82
N ALA A 338 8.15 3.78 3.24
CA ALA A 338 8.39 5.04 3.94
C ALA A 338 9.05 4.82 5.30
N SER A 339 8.76 3.70 5.96
CA SER A 339 9.34 3.34 7.24
C SER A 339 10.87 3.28 7.22
N ARG A 340 11.44 2.82 6.11
CA ARG A 340 12.89 2.71 5.92
C ARG A 340 13.53 3.99 5.41
N ALA A 341 12.76 4.91 4.82
CA ALA A 341 13.28 6.13 4.23
C ALA A 341 14.00 6.99 5.29
N VAL A 342 13.45 7.09 6.50
CA VAL A 342 14.01 7.86 7.61
C VAL A 342 15.39 7.35 8.00
N THR A 343 15.50 6.05 8.28
CA THR A 343 16.78 5.44 8.70
C THR A 343 17.83 5.56 7.60
N VAL A 344 17.45 5.30 6.35
CA VAL A 344 18.37 5.40 5.21
C VAL A 344 18.89 6.82 5.03
N ILE A 345 18.02 7.83 5.11
CA ILE A 345 18.43 9.23 4.95
C ILE A 345 19.28 9.68 6.14
N SER A 346 18.89 9.31 7.35
CA SER A 346 19.67 9.61 8.55
C SER A 346 21.10 9.05 8.47
N ASP A 347 21.25 7.82 7.97
CA ASP A 347 22.56 7.20 7.78
C ASP A 347 23.33 7.84 6.61
N LEU A 348 22.64 8.22 5.53
CA LEU A 348 23.26 8.86 4.37
C LEU A 348 23.82 10.26 4.67
N LEU A 349 23.14 11.02 5.53
CA LEU A 349 23.50 12.40 5.87
C LEU A 349 24.41 12.51 7.09
N ASN A 350 24.76 11.38 7.72
CA ASN A 350 25.70 11.32 8.82
C ASN A 350 27.10 10.97 8.32
N ASP A 351 28.08 11.84 8.62
CA ASP A 351 29.48 11.69 8.20
C ASP A 351 30.13 10.36 8.60
N GLU A 352 29.72 9.76 9.72
CA GLU A 352 30.29 8.51 10.24
C GLU A 352 29.71 7.26 9.58
N THR A 353 28.43 7.28 9.20
CA THR A 353 27.72 6.08 8.69
C THR A 353 27.52 6.09 7.18
N SER A 354 27.55 7.27 6.54
CA SER A 354 27.26 7.45 5.11
C SER A 354 28.12 6.60 4.18
N GLN A 355 29.45 6.67 4.35
CA GLN A 355 30.38 5.91 3.50
C GLN A 355 30.14 4.39 3.64
N GLY A 356 29.97 3.91 4.88
CA GLY A 356 29.71 2.49 5.14
C GLY A 356 28.42 2.00 4.51
N LEU A 357 27.34 2.79 4.56
CA LEU A 357 26.06 2.46 3.93
C LEU A 357 26.16 2.40 2.40
N ILE A 358 26.82 3.38 1.79
CA ILE A 358 27.02 3.45 0.33
C ILE A 358 27.85 2.26 -0.15
N GLU A 359 28.99 1.98 0.48
CA GLU A 359 29.85 0.85 0.13
C GLU A 359 29.16 -0.50 0.34
N GLY A 360 28.48 -0.67 1.48
CA GLY A 360 27.68 -1.87 1.77
C GLY A 360 26.59 -2.10 0.72
N THR A 361 25.91 -1.04 0.29
CA THR A 361 24.87 -1.12 -0.74
C THR A 361 25.46 -1.45 -2.11
N LYS A 362 26.57 -0.83 -2.52
CA LYS A 362 27.27 -1.16 -3.77
C LYS A 362 27.71 -2.61 -3.83
N ASN A 363 28.24 -3.14 -2.72
CA ASN A 363 28.64 -4.54 -2.63
C ASN A 363 27.44 -5.49 -2.79
N ARG A 364 26.33 -5.18 -2.12
CA ARG A 364 25.07 -5.93 -2.28
C ARG A 364 24.56 -5.88 -3.73
N TYR A 365 24.61 -4.72 -4.37
CA TYR A 365 24.18 -4.57 -5.76
C TYR A 365 25.09 -5.32 -6.73
N ALA A 366 26.40 -5.35 -6.50
CA ALA A 366 27.32 -6.17 -7.27
C ALA A 366 27.01 -7.67 -7.16
N GLN A 367 26.62 -8.16 -5.97
CA GLN A 367 26.16 -9.55 -5.79
C GLN A 367 24.86 -9.83 -6.53
N VAL A 368 23.89 -8.91 -6.46
CA VAL A 368 22.62 -9.01 -7.18
C VAL A 368 22.85 -9.09 -8.69
N ARG A 369 23.70 -8.21 -9.25
CA ARG A 369 24.09 -8.24 -10.67
C ARG A 369 24.68 -9.60 -11.08
N LYS A 370 25.62 -10.13 -10.28
CA LYS A 370 26.22 -11.45 -10.54
C LYS A 370 25.19 -12.58 -10.50
N SER A 371 24.30 -12.59 -9.50
CA SER A 371 23.26 -13.61 -9.37
C SER A 371 22.27 -13.56 -10.53
N ARG A 372 21.88 -12.37 -10.98
CA ARG A 372 20.97 -12.21 -12.13
C ARG A 372 21.62 -12.69 -13.43
N ALA A 373 22.85 -12.27 -13.72
CA ALA A 373 23.58 -12.72 -14.90
C ALA A 373 23.72 -14.25 -14.96
N ALA A 374 23.96 -14.90 -13.82
CA ALA A 374 24.01 -16.35 -13.74
C ALA A 374 22.64 -17.02 -14.01
N ARG A 375 21.55 -16.44 -13.51
CA ARG A 375 20.19 -16.93 -13.78
C ARG A 375 19.81 -16.75 -15.25
N ASP A 376 20.05 -15.57 -15.82
CA ASP A 376 19.73 -15.26 -17.21
C ASP A 376 20.51 -16.18 -18.16
N ALA A 377 21.76 -16.54 -17.83
CA ALA A 377 22.55 -17.52 -18.58
C ALA A 377 21.96 -18.95 -18.57
N THR A 378 21.10 -19.29 -17.60
CA THR A 378 20.46 -20.61 -17.50
C THR A 378 19.04 -20.65 -18.09
N GLU A 379 18.41 -19.49 -18.29
CA GLU A 379 17.05 -19.39 -18.80
C GLU A 379 17.05 -19.52 -20.32
N ARG A 380 16.66 -20.70 -20.83
CA ARG A 380 16.59 -20.95 -22.26
C ARG A 380 15.30 -20.35 -22.82
N LEU A 381 15.44 -19.41 -23.75
CA LEU A 381 14.32 -18.88 -24.53
C LEU A 381 14.22 -19.58 -25.89
N LEU A 382 12.99 -19.84 -26.32
CA LEU A 382 12.63 -20.33 -27.64
C LEU A 382 12.67 -19.19 -28.66
N THR A 383 12.85 -19.53 -29.95
CA THR A 383 12.57 -18.56 -31.01
C THR A 383 11.07 -18.24 -31.03
N ILE A 384 10.69 -17.08 -31.58
CA ILE A 384 9.27 -16.70 -31.68
C ILE A 384 8.46 -17.76 -32.46
N GLU A 385 9.01 -18.32 -33.53
CA GLU A 385 8.37 -19.40 -34.31
C GLU A 385 8.18 -20.69 -33.50
N GLN A 386 9.18 -21.06 -32.68
CA GLN A 386 9.05 -22.21 -31.78
C GLN A 386 8.00 -21.99 -30.69
N ALA A 387 7.88 -20.76 -30.18
CA ALA A 387 6.87 -20.38 -29.21
C ALA A 387 5.46 -20.39 -29.85
N ARG A 388 5.29 -19.84 -31.06
CA ARG A 388 4.04 -19.88 -31.84
C ARG A 388 3.58 -21.32 -32.13
N ALA A 389 4.52 -22.21 -32.43
CA ALA A 389 4.23 -23.64 -32.61
C ALA A 389 3.77 -24.34 -31.31
N ARG A 390 3.99 -23.72 -30.13
CA ARG A 390 3.51 -24.18 -28.81
C ARG A 390 2.38 -23.30 -28.26
N ARG A 391 1.64 -22.58 -29.12
CA ARG A 391 0.47 -21.79 -28.70
C ARG A 391 -0.60 -22.67 -28.06
N GLU A 392 -1.46 -22.06 -27.25
CA GLU A 392 -2.66 -22.74 -26.79
C GLU A 392 -3.65 -22.90 -27.95
N THR A 393 -4.36 -24.04 -27.98
CA THR A 393 -5.32 -24.34 -29.05
C THR A 393 -6.62 -24.84 -28.46
N PHE A 394 -7.74 -24.28 -28.91
CA PHE A 394 -9.07 -24.62 -28.43
C PHE A 394 -9.94 -25.23 -29.53
N GLU A 395 -10.93 -26.03 -29.13
CA GLU A 395 -12.02 -26.46 -30.01
C GLU A 395 -13.10 -25.36 -30.07
N TRP A 396 -12.92 -24.40 -30.97
CA TRP A 396 -13.71 -23.16 -31.06
C TRP A 396 -15.23 -23.32 -31.26
N GLY A 397 -15.73 -24.51 -31.62
CA GLY A 397 -17.15 -24.71 -31.93
C GLY A 397 -18.11 -24.38 -30.79
N ASN A 398 -17.82 -24.83 -29.56
CA ASN A 398 -18.67 -24.62 -28.37
C ASN A 398 -18.02 -23.72 -27.31
N SER A 399 -16.80 -23.23 -27.53
CA SER A 399 -16.03 -22.48 -26.53
C SER A 399 -16.11 -20.96 -26.68
N VAL A 400 -16.70 -20.45 -27.77
CA VAL A 400 -16.86 -19.02 -28.01
C VAL A 400 -18.07 -18.47 -27.27
N ALA A 401 -17.89 -17.30 -26.65
CA ALA A 401 -18.98 -16.60 -26.00
C ALA A 401 -20.05 -16.15 -27.01
N PRO A 402 -21.33 -16.04 -26.62
CA PRO A 402 -22.34 -15.46 -27.50
C PRO A 402 -21.95 -14.04 -27.93
N ALA A 403 -22.53 -13.61 -29.06
CA ALA A 403 -22.39 -12.23 -29.50
C ALA A 403 -22.85 -11.25 -28.40
N PRO A 404 -22.13 -10.14 -28.19
CA PRO A 404 -22.56 -9.07 -27.29
C PRO A 404 -23.97 -8.57 -27.66
N ARG A 405 -24.70 -8.04 -26.67
CA ARG A 405 -26.06 -7.52 -26.93
C ARG A 405 -26.08 -6.26 -27.79
N PHE A 406 -24.92 -5.60 -27.95
CA PHE A 406 -24.69 -4.51 -28.89
C PHE A 406 -23.23 -4.49 -29.33
N THR A 407 -22.96 -3.92 -30.49
CA THR A 407 -21.62 -3.54 -30.96
C THR A 407 -21.49 -2.01 -31.00
N GLY A 408 -20.26 -1.50 -30.96
CA GLY A 408 -19.98 -0.08 -30.81
C GLY A 408 -19.86 0.35 -29.33
N VAL A 409 -19.95 1.65 -29.07
CA VAL A 409 -19.62 2.25 -27.77
C VAL A 409 -20.84 2.57 -26.90
N ARG A 410 -20.65 2.51 -25.58
CA ARG A 410 -21.58 2.99 -24.55
C ARG A 410 -20.82 3.85 -23.54
N ILE A 411 -21.39 5.01 -23.23
CA ILE A 411 -20.77 6.04 -22.41
C ILE A 411 -21.60 6.26 -21.14
N PHE A 412 -20.89 6.50 -20.03
CA PHE A 412 -21.44 6.90 -18.74
C PHE A 412 -20.70 8.16 -18.27
N ASP A 413 -21.34 9.32 -18.39
CA ASP A 413 -20.71 10.61 -18.05
C ASP A 413 -20.80 10.97 -16.56
N ASN A 414 -21.64 10.26 -15.80
CA ASN A 414 -21.84 10.47 -14.37
C ASN A 414 -22.45 9.22 -13.74
N TYR A 415 -21.63 8.21 -13.51
CA TYR A 415 -22.04 6.95 -12.90
C TYR A 415 -22.31 7.13 -11.39
N PRO A 416 -23.39 6.56 -10.83
CA PRO A 416 -23.68 6.68 -9.40
C PRO A 416 -22.55 6.15 -8.53
N LEU A 417 -22.02 6.97 -7.61
CA LEU A 417 -20.95 6.53 -6.71
C LEU A 417 -21.42 5.47 -5.73
N ASP A 418 -22.70 5.50 -5.31
CA ASP A 418 -23.30 4.51 -4.40
C ASP A 418 -23.12 3.07 -4.93
N ASP A 419 -23.37 2.86 -6.22
CA ASP A 419 -23.18 1.57 -6.90
C ASP A 419 -21.71 1.09 -6.87
N LEU A 420 -20.75 2.02 -6.80
CA LEU A 420 -19.32 1.70 -6.73
C LEU A 420 -18.88 1.35 -5.31
N VAL A 421 -19.46 2.00 -4.30
CA VAL A 421 -19.15 1.74 -2.88
C VAL A 421 -19.35 0.27 -2.53
N GLU A 422 -20.41 -0.36 -3.07
CA GLU A 422 -20.71 -1.78 -2.89
C GLU A 422 -19.67 -2.75 -3.48
N ARG A 423 -18.70 -2.26 -4.27
CA ARG A 423 -17.70 -3.08 -4.97
C ARG A 423 -16.26 -2.69 -4.62
N ILE A 424 -16.06 -1.93 -3.55
CA ILE A 424 -14.71 -1.58 -3.08
C ILE A 424 -14.04 -2.82 -2.46
N ASP A 425 -12.91 -3.22 -3.03
CA ASP A 425 -11.93 -4.03 -2.29
C ASP A 425 -11.07 -3.12 -1.39
N TRP A 426 -11.30 -3.25 -0.08
CA TRP A 426 -10.61 -2.49 0.96
C TRP A 426 -9.21 -3.04 1.28
N THR A 427 -8.85 -4.24 0.83
CA THR A 427 -7.54 -4.82 1.12
C THR A 427 -6.39 -3.92 0.62
N PRO A 428 -6.39 -3.44 -0.64
CA PRO A 428 -5.32 -2.57 -1.11
C PRO A 428 -5.37 -1.16 -0.50
N PHE A 429 -6.52 -0.72 0.02
CA PHE A 429 -6.60 0.51 0.82
C PHE A 429 -5.73 0.37 2.09
N PHE A 430 -5.85 -0.73 2.84
CA PHE A 430 -4.99 -0.97 4.01
C PHE A 430 -3.52 -1.15 3.66
N ILE A 431 -3.21 -1.81 2.52
CA ILE A 431 -1.84 -1.97 2.03
C ILE A 431 -1.20 -0.61 1.73
N THR A 432 -1.96 0.33 1.16
CA THR A 432 -1.50 1.72 0.91
C THR A 432 -1.06 2.40 2.21
N TRP A 433 -1.70 2.06 3.32
CA TRP A 433 -1.37 2.53 4.66
C TRP A 433 -0.40 1.62 5.43
N GLU A 434 0.34 0.74 4.73
CA GLU A 434 1.30 -0.21 5.29
C GLU A 434 0.71 -1.18 6.35
N LEU A 435 -0.62 -1.32 6.41
CA LEU A 435 -1.31 -2.26 7.28
C LEU A 435 -1.48 -3.61 6.56
N ARG A 436 -0.78 -4.64 7.04
CA ARG A 436 -0.76 -5.95 6.40
C ARG A 436 -1.90 -6.83 6.91
N GLY A 437 -2.80 -7.20 6.01
CA GLY A 437 -3.90 -8.12 6.27
C GLY A 437 -4.94 -8.04 5.17
N THR A 438 -5.92 -8.94 5.17
CA THR A 438 -7.05 -8.89 4.24
C THR A 438 -8.29 -8.34 4.94
N TYR A 439 -9.08 -7.53 4.26
CA TYR A 439 -10.38 -7.11 4.77
C TYR A 439 -11.39 -8.27 4.67
N PRO A 440 -12.32 -8.45 5.64
CA PRO A 440 -12.49 -7.66 6.87
C PRO A 440 -11.63 -8.12 8.05
N ASN A 441 -10.88 -9.22 7.91
CA ASN A 441 -10.11 -9.84 9.01
C ASN A 441 -9.09 -8.89 9.66
N ILE A 442 -8.53 -7.95 8.88
CA ILE A 442 -7.59 -6.95 9.39
C ILE A 442 -8.19 -6.06 10.49
N LEU A 443 -9.51 -5.88 10.53
CA LEU A 443 -10.19 -5.05 11.53
C LEU A 443 -10.12 -5.65 12.94
N THR A 444 -10.03 -6.97 13.04
CA THR A 444 -9.92 -7.71 14.31
C THR A 444 -8.54 -8.31 14.51
N ASP A 445 -7.57 -7.93 13.68
CA ASP A 445 -6.19 -8.41 13.79
C ASP A 445 -5.57 -7.99 15.14
N PRO A 446 -4.90 -8.90 15.88
CA PRO A 446 -4.34 -8.58 17.19
C PRO A 446 -3.30 -7.47 17.18
N LYS A 447 -2.61 -7.26 16.05
CA LYS A 447 -1.57 -6.24 15.89
C LYS A 447 -2.12 -4.97 15.25
N TYR A 448 -2.86 -5.11 14.15
CA TYR A 448 -3.31 -3.96 13.34
C TYR A 448 -4.76 -3.55 13.60
N GLY A 449 -5.58 -4.36 14.27
CA GLY A 449 -7.03 -4.24 14.33
C GLY A 449 -7.54 -2.88 14.80
N THR A 450 -6.98 -2.34 15.87
CA THR A 450 -7.37 -1.02 16.39
C THR A 450 -7.06 0.10 15.39
N ALA A 451 -5.86 0.10 14.81
CA ALA A 451 -5.44 1.11 13.85
C ALA A 451 -6.20 0.98 12.52
N ALA A 452 -6.40 -0.25 12.04
CA ALA A 452 -7.18 -0.55 10.85
C ALA A 452 -8.64 -0.13 11.01
N SER A 453 -9.27 -0.43 12.15
CA SER A 453 -10.66 -0.05 12.44
C SER A 453 -10.85 1.47 12.52
N ASN A 454 -9.90 2.19 13.13
CA ASN A 454 -9.95 3.65 13.18
C ASN A 454 -9.76 4.27 11.79
N LEU A 455 -8.74 3.83 11.04
CA LEU A 455 -8.51 4.28 9.67
C LEU A 455 -9.74 4.00 8.78
N PHE A 456 -10.36 2.82 8.93
CA PHE A 456 -11.54 2.45 8.16
C PHE A 456 -12.73 3.36 8.46
N ARG A 457 -12.96 3.70 9.74
CA ARG A 457 -14.01 4.65 10.14
C ARG A 457 -13.78 6.04 9.54
N ASP A 458 -12.55 6.51 9.55
CA ASP A 458 -12.18 7.82 8.97
C ASP A 458 -12.36 7.81 7.44
N ALA A 459 -11.99 6.70 6.79
CA ALA A 459 -12.18 6.50 5.37
C ALA A 459 -13.66 6.44 4.99
N GLN A 460 -14.50 5.74 5.77
CA GLN A 460 -15.95 5.72 5.59
C GLN A 460 -16.55 7.11 5.74
N THR A 461 -16.14 7.87 6.76
CA THR A 461 -16.61 9.26 6.96
C THR A 461 -16.26 10.15 5.77
N MET A 462 -15.04 10.04 5.23
CA MET A 462 -14.64 10.78 4.04
C MET A 462 -15.40 10.30 2.79
N LEU A 463 -15.61 8.99 2.65
CA LEU A 463 -16.36 8.39 1.55
C LEU A 463 -17.81 8.87 1.54
N ASP A 464 -18.49 8.86 2.69
CA ASP A 464 -19.85 9.37 2.85
C ASP A 464 -19.93 10.84 2.41
N ARG A 465 -18.97 11.67 2.83
CA ARG A 465 -18.87 13.06 2.40
C ARG A 465 -18.66 13.18 0.88
N ILE A 466 -17.81 12.34 0.29
CA ILE A 466 -17.54 12.32 -1.16
C ILE A 466 -18.81 12.00 -1.94
N VAL A 467 -19.57 11.00 -1.48
CA VAL A 467 -20.81 10.54 -2.12
C VAL A 467 -21.93 11.57 -1.95
N GLU A 468 -22.22 11.99 -0.71
CA GLU A 468 -23.31 12.92 -0.38
C GLU A 468 -23.14 14.25 -1.11
N LYS A 469 -21.92 14.79 -1.11
CA LYS A 469 -21.61 16.09 -1.73
C LYS A 469 -21.19 15.97 -3.20
N LYS A 470 -21.15 14.75 -3.75
CA LYS A 470 -20.73 14.46 -5.13
C LYS A 470 -19.38 15.11 -5.47
N LEU A 471 -18.41 14.95 -4.57
CA LEU A 471 -17.10 15.57 -4.71
C LEU A 471 -16.29 14.94 -5.85
N PHE A 472 -16.54 13.67 -6.15
CA PHE A 472 -15.94 12.95 -7.28
C PHE A 472 -16.96 12.71 -8.38
N THR A 473 -16.51 12.67 -9.63
CA THR A 473 -17.33 12.29 -10.78
C THR A 473 -16.79 11.00 -11.39
N ALA A 474 -17.62 9.95 -11.39
CA ALA A 474 -17.29 8.68 -12.02
C ALA A 474 -17.73 8.68 -13.50
N LYS A 475 -16.79 8.43 -14.40
CA LYS A 475 -17.04 8.33 -15.85
C LYS A 475 -16.54 7.02 -16.41
N ALA A 476 -17.24 6.49 -17.41
CA ALA A 476 -16.81 5.29 -18.12
C ALA A 476 -17.18 5.34 -19.59
N ILE A 477 -16.39 4.61 -20.37
CA ILE A 477 -16.72 4.22 -21.73
C ILE A 477 -16.36 2.75 -21.89
N LEU A 478 -17.22 2.00 -22.58
CA LEU A 478 -16.90 0.67 -23.06
C LEU A 478 -17.37 0.50 -24.50
N GLY A 479 -16.80 -0.48 -25.19
CA GLY A 479 -17.30 -0.89 -26.50
C GLY A 479 -17.00 -2.34 -26.82
N PHE A 480 -17.79 -2.91 -27.71
CA PHE A 480 -17.59 -4.26 -28.23
C PHE A 480 -17.48 -4.26 -29.74
N TYR A 481 -16.56 -5.07 -30.24
CA TYR A 481 -16.23 -5.14 -31.65
C TYR A 481 -16.15 -6.60 -32.11
N PRO A 482 -16.70 -6.94 -33.28
CA PRO A 482 -16.36 -8.17 -33.98
C PRO A 482 -14.84 -8.27 -34.10
N ALA A 483 -14.27 -9.39 -33.69
CA ALA A 483 -12.83 -9.56 -33.66
C ALA A 483 -12.37 -10.99 -33.98
N ASN A 484 -11.16 -11.13 -34.53
CA ASN A 484 -10.51 -12.42 -34.74
C ASN A 484 -9.01 -12.33 -34.54
N ALA A 485 -8.41 -13.41 -34.03
CA ALA A 485 -6.97 -13.50 -33.92
C ALA A 485 -6.30 -13.71 -35.29
N VAL A 486 -5.19 -12.99 -35.52
CA VAL A 486 -4.31 -13.13 -36.69
C VAL A 486 -2.87 -13.20 -36.18
N GLY A 487 -2.33 -14.41 -36.07
CA GLY A 487 -1.03 -14.64 -35.45
C GLY A 487 -1.07 -14.36 -33.95
N ASP A 488 -0.27 -13.39 -33.50
CA ASP A 488 -0.23 -12.93 -32.10
C ASP A 488 -1.02 -11.62 -31.88
N ASP A 489 -1.76 -11.17 -32.90
CA ASP A 489 -2.60 -9.96 -32.84
C ASP A 489 -4.09 -10.30 -32.87
N VAL A 490 -4.92 -9.33 -32.54
CA VAL A 490 -6.37 -9.40 -32.72
C VAL A 490 -6.83 -8.25 -33.61
N GLU A 491 -7.45 -8.59 -34.75
CA GLU A 491 -8.09 -7.63 -35.67
C GLU A 491 -9.51 -7.33 -35.19
N LEU A 492 -9.88 -6.05 -35.14
CA LEU A 492 -11.21 -5.57 -34.81
C LEU A 492 -11.86 -4.99 -36.06
N TYR A 493 -13.13 -5.31 -36.28
CA TYR A 493 -13.85 -4.96 -37.50
C TYR A 493 -14.98 -3.96 -37.24
N ALA A 494 -15.38 -3.25 -38.28
CA ALA A 494 -16.46 -2.26 -38.22
C ALA A 494 -17.83 -2.88 -37.93
N ASP A 495 -18.04 -4.10 -38.39
CA ASP A 495 -19.29 -4.83 -38.35
C ASP A 495 -19.03 -6.35 -38.49
N ASP A 496 -20.09 -7.14 -38.40
CA ASP A 496 -20.03 -8.61 -38.48
C ASP A 496 -19.74 -9.14 -39.88
N ASP A 497 -19.73 -8.29 -40.91
CA ASP A 497 -19.26 -8.68 -42.25
C ASP A 497 -17.73 -8.85 -42.28
N ARG A 498 -17.01 -8.27 -41.30
CA ARG A 498 -15.57 -8.45 -41.07
C ARG A 498 -14.70 -8.11 -42.28
N THR A 499 -15.16 -7.15 -43.09
CA THR A 499 -14.48 -6.70 -44.31
C THR A 499 -13.51 -5.54 -44.06
N THR A 500 -13.87 -4.65 -43.13
CA THR A 500 -13.10 -3.44 -42.82
C THR A 500 -12.51 -3.55 -41.42
N VAL A 501 -11.18 -3.59 -41.34
CA VAL A 501 -10.45 -3.58 -40.07
C VAL A 501 -10.40 -2.15 -39.52
N LEU A 502 -10.94 -1.93 -38.33
CA LEU A 502 -10.91 -0.63 -37.62
C LEU A 502 -9.62 -0.44 -36.83
N ALA A 503 -9.20 -1.47 -36.11
CA ALA A 503 -8.05 -1.42 -35.22
C ALA A 503 -7.43 -2.81 -35.08
N LYS A 504 -6.21 -2.84 -34.54
CA LYS A 504 -5.48 -4.06 -34.22
C LYS A 504 -4.83 -3.91 -32.86
N PHE A 505 -5.10 -4.87 -31.96
CA PHE A 505 -4.35 -4.98 -30.71
C PHE A 505 -3.22 -5.97 -30.88
N HIS A 506 -2.04 -5.58 -30.41
CA HIS A 506 -0.80 -6.34 -30.58
C HIS A 506 -0.36 -6.97 -29.28
N PHE A 507 -0.30 -8.29 -29.25
CA PHE A 507 0.11 -9.04 -28.06
C PHE A 507 1.49 -9.67 -28.22
N LEU A 508 2.09 -9.94 -27.06
CA LEU A 508 3.35 -10.64 -26.92
C LEU A 508 3.09 -12.07 -26.47
N ARG A 509 4.01 -12.95 -26.82
CA ARG A 509 3.98 -14.39 -26.52
C ARG A 509 5.13 -14.75 -25.60
N GLN A 510 4.83 -15.60 -24.61
CA GLN A 510 5.85 -16.19 -23.74
C GLN A 510 6.93 -16.91 -24.56
N GLN A 511 8.21 -16.65 -24.33
CA GLN A 511 9.32 -17.35 -25.02
C GLN A 511 10.09 -18.32 -24.13
N ASN A 512 9.73 -18.48 -22.85
CA ASN A 512 10.43 -19.40 -21.98
C ASN A 512 10.27 -20.87 -22.42
N ASP A 513 11.38 -21.63 -22.44
CA ASP A 513 11.34 -23.06 -22.75
C ASP A 513 10.85 -23.87 -21.53
N LYS A 514 9.55 -24.13 -21.50
CA LYS A 514 8.87 -24.91 -20.44
C LYS A 514 9.12 -26.42 -20.53
N SER A 515 9.91 -26.91 -21.49
CA SER A 515 10.12 -28.36 -21.71
C SER A 515 10.77 -29.09 -20.54
N LYS A 516 11.53 -28.39 -19.69
CA LYS A 516 12.17 -28.92 -18.48
C LYS A 516 11.32 -28.79 -17.21
N LEU A 517 10.13 -28.17 -17.28
CA LEU A 517 9.23 -28.05 -16.13
C LEU A 517 8.61 -29.41 -15.79
N ARG A 518 8.10 -29.55 -14.55
CA ARG A 518 7.51 -30.81 -14.07
C ARG A 518 6.45 -31.33 -15.06
N PRO A 519 6.27 -32.65 -15.20
CA PRO A 519 5.38 -33.26 -16.20
C PRO A 519 3.93 -32.74 -16.21
N ASN A 520 3.47 -32.18 -15.09
CA ASN A 520 2.08 -31.78 -14.87
C ASN A 520 1.81 -30.28 -15.09
N LEU A 521 2.78 -29.51 -15.60
CA LEU A 521 2.58 -28.09 -15.91
C LEU A 521 2.30 -27.89 -17.41
N PRO A 522 1.44 -26.91 -17.78
CA PRO A 522 1.19 -26.56 -19.18
C PRO A 522 2.50 -26.20 -19.87
N ARG A 523 2.74 -26.81 -21.04
CA ARG A 523 3.94 -26.59 -21.85
C ARG A 523 3.73 -25.48 -22.89
N GLN A 524 2.51 -24.94 -22.96
CA GLN A 524 2.11 -23.92 -23.90
C GLN A 524 2.78 -22.58 -23.60
N ASN A 525 3.06 -21.85 -24.67
CA ASN A 525 3.63 -20.52 -24.65
C ASN A 525 2.49 -19.53 -24.94
N PHE A 526 1.87 -19.03 -23.87
CA PHE A 526 0.64 -18.25 -23.96
C PHE A 526 0.84 -16.89 -24.63
N CYS A 527 -0.19 -16.46 -25.36
CA CYS A 527 -0.42 -15.11 -25.86
C CYS A 527 -1.90 -14.76 -25.66
N LEU A 528 -2.23 -13.50 -25.35
CA LEU A 528 -3.63 -13.10 -25.13
C LEU A 528 -4.50 -13.31 -26.38
N ALA A 529 -3.92 -13.17 -27.57
CA ALA A 529 -4.58 -13.45 -28.85
C ALA A 529 -5.06 -14.91 -28.96
N ASP A 530 -4.47 -15.86 -28.23
CA ASP A 530 -4.88 -17.26 -28.26
C ASP A 530 -6.32 -17.46 -27.75
N PHE A 531 -6.84 -16.52 -26.95
CA PHE A 531 -8.18 -16.57 -26.37
C PHE A 531 -9.26 -15.91 -27.26
N VAL A 532 -8.94 -15.55 -28.51
CA VAL A 532 -9.88 -15.05 -29.50
C VAL A 532 -9.85 -15.96 -30.73
N ALA A 533 -11.02 -16.30 -31.29
CA ALA A 533 -11.10 -17.24 -32.39
C ALA A 533 -10.23 -16.80 -33.59
N PRO A 534 -9.33 -17.66 -34.08
CA PRO A 534 -8.50 -17.38 -35.25
C PRO A 534 -9.34 -17.07 -36.48
N LYS A 535 -8.91 -16.12 -37.30
CA LYS A 535 -9.63 -15.72 -38.52
C LYS A 535 -9.84 -16.87 -39.50
N ASP A 536 -8.89 -17.80 -39.59
CA ASP A 536 -8.94 -18.99 -40.43
C ASP A 536 -9.88 -20.09 -39.90
N SER A 537 -10.32 -20.00 -38.64
CA SER A 537 -11.33 -20.91 -38.09
C SER A 537 -12.74 -20.67 -38.66
N GLY A 538 -13.00 -19.47 -39.20
CA GLY A 538 -14.32 -19.05 -39.66
C GLY A 538 -15.35 -18.84 -38.55
N VAL A 539 -14.93 -18.86 -37.28
CA VAL A 539 -15.79 -18.64 -36.12
C VAL A 539 -15.83 -17.14 -35.80
N ASN A 540 -17.04 -16.61 -35.63
CA ASN A 540 -17.26 -15.23 -35.25
C ASN A 540 -17.03 -15.05 -33.75
N ASP A 541 -16.05 -14.22 -33.39
CA ASP A 541 -15.73 -13.88 -32.00
C ASP A 541 -15.69 -12.36 -31.82
N TYR A 542 -15.52 -11.90 -30.58
CA TYR A 542 -15.61 -10.51 -30.17
C TYR A 542 -14.58 -10.19 -29.09
N ILE A 543 -14.22 -8.91 -29.00
CA ILE A 543 -13.45 -8.36 -27.89
C ILE A 543 -14.12 -7.09 -27.41
N GLY A 544 -14.00 -6.81 -26.11
CA GLY A 544 -14.40 -5.53 -25.54
C GLY A 544 -13.20 -4.66 -25.18
N GLY A 545 -13.44 -3.37 -25.03
CA GLY A 545 -12.49 -2.41 -24.44
C GLY A 545 -13.22 -1.49 -23.46
N PHE A 546 -12.52 -1.00 -22.44
CA PHE A 546 -13.08 -0.05 -21.49
C PHE A 546 -12.04 0.94 -20.95
N VAL A 547 -12.55 2.11 -20.56
CA VAL A 547 -11.85 3.07 -19.70
C VAL A 547 -12.84 3.57 -18.65
N VAL A 548 -12.45 3.52 -17.38
CA VAL A 548 -13.20 4.09 -16.25
C VAL A 548 -12.33 5.06 -15.48
N THR A 549 -12.96 6.03 -14.82
CA THR A 549 -12.30 6.93 -13.87
C THR A 549 -13.26 7.31 -12.76
N ALA A 550 -12.74 7.47 -11.55
CA ALA A 550 -13.39 8.18 -10.46
C ALA A 550 -12.57 9.41 -10.02
N GLY A 551 -11.57 9.78 -10.82
CA GLY A 551 -10.54 10.74 -10.42
C GLY A 551 -10.89 12.20 -10.60
N PHE A 552 -11.93 12.55 -11.36
CA PHE A 552 -12.35 13.95 -11.49
C PHE A 552 -12.87 14.46 -10.15
N GLY A 553 -12.22 15.49 -9.60
CA GLY A 553 -12.49 16.04 -8.27
C GLY A 553 -11.56 15.55 -7.16
N VAL A 554 -10.80 14.46 -7.40
CA VAL A 554 -9.82 13.94 -6.43
C VAL A 554 -8.72 14.95 -6.15
N ASP A 555 -8.04 15.45 -7.20
CA ASP A 555 -6.95 16.42 -7.06
C ASP A 555 -7.43 17.73 -6.41
N GLN A 556 -8.67 18.15 -6.69
CA GLN A 556 -9.27 19.35 -6.10
C GLN A 556 -9.51 19.17 -4.59
N LEU A 557 -10.12 18.05 -4.19
CA LEU A 557 -10.38 17.77 -2.77
C LEU A 557 -9.04 17.60 -2.03
N ALA A 558 -8.13 16.81 -2.57
CA ALA A 558 -6.82 16.57 -1.98
C ALA A 558 -6.01 17.86 -1.84
N GLY A 559 -5.96 18.69 -2.89
CA GLY A 559 -5.30 19.99 -2.84
C GLY A 559 -5.90 20.92 -1.78
N SER A 560 -7.23 20.97 -1.66
CA SER A 560 -7.88 21.78 -0.60
C SER A 560 -7.56 21.30 0.82
N LEU A 561 -7.30 20.00 1.00
CA LEU A 561 -6.91 19.42 2.28
C LEU A 561 -5.42 19.70 2.57
N GLU A 562 -4.55 19.63 1.56
CA GLU A 562 -3.13 20.00 1.64
C GLU A 562 -2.95 21.49 2.00
N GLU A 563 -3.73 22.39 1.37
CA GLU A 563 -3.78 23.82 1.72
C GLU A 563 -4.24 24.05 3.16
N ALA A 564 -5.09 23.18 3.69
CA ALA A 564 -5.54 23.19 5.09
C ALA A 564 -4.59 22.43 6.05
N HIS A 565 -3.41 22.03 5.57
CA HIS A 565 -2.41 21.24 6.29
C HIS A 565 -2.91 19.86 6.79
N ASP A 566 -3.93 19.29 6.14
CA ASP A 566 -4.49 17.96 6.43
C ASP A 566 -3.98 16.91 5.43
N ASP A 567 -2.70 16.56 5.53
CA ASP A 567 -2.10 15.51 4.67
C ASP A 567 -2.80 14.16 4.85
N TYR A 568 -3.29 13.87 6.06
CA TYR A 568 -4.04 12.66 6.36
C TYR A 568 -5.32 12.58 5.52
N GLY A 569 -6.13 13.64 5.55
CA GLY A 569 -7.32 13.76 4.72
C GLY A 569 -7.02 13.71 3.23
N SER A 570 -5.95 14.39 2.77
CA SER A 570 -5.52 14.37 1.37
C SER A 570 -5.19 12.96 0.89
N ILE A 571 -4.39 12.21 1.65
CA ILE A 571 -4.00 10.84 1.30
C ILE A 571 -5.23 9.91 1.32
N ILE A 572 -6.15 10.08 2.29
CA ILE A 572 -7.43 9.33 2.27
C ILE A 572 -8.23 9.65 1.00
N ALA A 573 -8.37 10.92 0.62
CA ALA A 573 -9.12 11.31 -0.57
C ALA A 573 -8.53 10.69 -1.84
N LYS A 574 -7.21 10.76 -2.01
CA LYS A 574 -6.49 10.11 -3.13
C LYS A 574 -6.68 8.59 -3.12
N ALA A 575 -6.50 7.94 -1.98
CA ALA A 575 -6.68 6.49 -1.85
C ALA A 575 -8.13 6.02 -2.10
N LEU A 576 -9.13 6.80 -1.68
CA LEU A 576 -10.54 6.53 -1.98
C LEU A 576 -10.85 6.73 -3.46
N GLY A 577 -10.25 7.72 -4.12
CA GLY A 577 -10.32 7.88 -5.57
C GLY A 577 -9.87 6.61 -6.29
N ASP A 578 -8.70 6.08 -5.93
CA ASP A 578 -8.19 4.81 -6.48
C ASP A 578 -9.13 3.63 -6.19
N ARG A 579 -9.65 3.54 -4.96
CA ARG A 579 -10.61 2.48 -4.60
C ARG A 579 -11.89 2.54 -5.43
N LEU A 580 -12.42 3.73 -5.67
CA LEU A 580 -13.62 3.92 -6.49
C LEU A 580 -13.36 3.63 -7.97
N ALA A 581 -12.18 3.97 -8.50
CA ALA A 581 -11.81 3.65 -9.87
C ALA A 581 -11.70 2.13 -10.11
N GLU A 582 -11.06 1.40 -9.18
CA GLU A 582 -10.98 -0.06 -9.22
C GLU A 582 -12.35 -0.72 -9.03
N ALA A 583 -13.14 -0.22 -8.07
CA ALA A 583 -14.53 -0.67 -7.89
C ALA A 583 -15.37 -0.44 -9.15
N PHE A 584 -15.10 0.64 -9.91
CA PHE A 584 -15.77 0.91 -11.17
C PHE A 584 -15.34 -0.05 -12.28
N ALA A 585 -14.05 -0.35 -12.39
CA ALA A 585 -13.57 -1.35 -13.34
C ALA A 585 -14.29 -2.68 -13.11
N GLU A 586 -14.51 -3.02 -11.84
CA GLU A 586 -15.13 -4.27 -11.46
C GLU A 586 -16.66 -4.27 -11.57
N ARG A 587 -17.33 -3.20 -11.15
CA ARG A 587 -18.76 -3.02 -11.39
C ARG A 587 -19.08 -3.03 -12.88
N LEU A 588 -18.24 -2.39 -13.70
CA LEU A 588 -18.43 -2.36 -15.14
C LEU A 588 -18.21 -3.74 -15.75
N HIS A 589 -17.16 -4.46 -15.33
CA HIS A 589 -16.91 -5.83 -15.79
C HIS A 589 -18.06 -6.77 -15.40
N GLU A 590 -18.58 -6.71 -14.17
CA GLU A 590 -19.79 -7.43 -13.74
C GLU A 590 -20.95 -7.17 -14.71
N ARG A 591 -21.27 -5.90 -14.99
CA ARG A 591 -22.33 -5.55 -15.94
C ARG A 591 -22.03 -5.99 -17.37
N VAL A 592 -20.77 -6.05 -17.78
CA VAL A 592 -20.39 -6.62 -19.08
C VAL A 592 -20.77 -8.10 -19.16
N ARG A 593 -20.42 -8.90 -18.13
CA ARG A 593 -20.72 -10.33 -18.11
C ARG A 593 -22.23 -10.62 -18.04
N LEU A 594 -22.95 -9.87 -17.22
CA LEU A 594 -24.38 -10.10 -16.94
C LEU A 594 -25.32 -9.45 -17.97
N GLU A 595 -25.01 -8.22 -18.37
CA GLU A 595 -25.96 -7.31 -19.05
C GLU A 595 -25.52 -6.94 -20.48
N PHE A 596 -24.29 -6.43 -20.65
CA PHE A 596 -23.90 -5.77 -21.90
C PHE A 596 -23.38 -6.75 -22.95
N TRP A 597 -22.44 -7.61 -22.58
CA TRP A 597 -22.08 -8.77 -23.40
C TRP A 597 -23.05 -9.91 -23.11
N GLY A 598 -23.32 -10.18 -21.82
CA GLY A 598 -24.39 -11.06 -21.39
C GLY A 598 -24.10 -12.54 -21.55
N TYR A 599 -22.83 -12.95 -21.62
CA TYR A 599 -22.43 -14.35 -21.74
C TYR A 599 -22.59 -15.14 -20.44
N ARG A 600 -22.80 -14.47 -19.29
CA ARG A 600 -23.13 -15.07 -17.98
C ARG A 600 -24.32 -14.38 -17.33
N ALA A 601 -25.43 -14.20 -18.04
CA ALA A 601 -26.63 -13.55 -17.49
C ALA A 601 -27.25 -14.26 -16.26
N ASP A 602 -26.86 -15.51 -15.99
CA ASP A 602 -27.27 -16.35 -14.87
C ASP A 602 -26.29 -16.36 -13.68
N GLU A 603 -25.17 -15.62 -13.78
CA GLU A 603 -24.14 -15.57 -12.74
C GLU A 603 -24.66 -14.88 -11.47
N SER A 604 -24.40 -15.52 -10.33
CA SER A 604 -24.69 -15.02 -8.99
C SER A 604 -23.47 -15.31 -8.11
N LEU A 605 -22.58 -14.34 -7.97
CA LEU A 605 -21.35 -14.47 -7.18
C LEU A 605 -21.53 -13.92 -5.77
N THR A 606 -20.79 -14.50 -4.83
CA THR A 606 -20.58 -13.90 -3.50
C THR A 606 -19.48 -12.84 -3.55
N ASP A 607 -19.41 -11.96 -2.55
CA ASP A 607 -18.30 -10.99 -2.42
C ASP A 607 -16.93 -11.68 -2.37
N GLU A 608 -16.85 -12.90 -1.80
CA GLU A 608 -15.61 -13.69 -1.78
C GLU A 608 -15.25 -14.20 -3.18
N ASP A 609 -16.23 -14.68 -3.94
CA ASP A 609 -16.00 -15.14 -5.32
C ASP A 609 -15.58 -13.98 -6.22
N PHE A 610 -16.14 -12.79 -5.98
CA PHE A 610 -15.75 -11.54 -6.61
C PHE A 610 -14.28 -11.17 -6.34
N ILE A 611 -13.85 -11.11 -5.07
CA ILE A 611 -12.46 -10.77 -4.71
C ILE A 611 -11.47 -11.80 -5.29
N LYS A 612 -11.89 -13.07 -5.40
CA LYS A 612 -11.07 -14.15 -5.95
C LYS A 612 -11.16 -14.29 -7.47
N GLU A 613 -11.83 -13.36 -8.14
CA GLU A 613 -12.03 -13.34 -9.60
C GLU A 613 -12.61 -14.66 -10.15
N ARG A 614 -13.53 -15.29 -9.41
CA ARG A 614 -14.15 -16.57 -9.79
C ARG A 614 -15.31 -16.40 -10.77
N TYR A 615 -15.06 -15.70 -11.86
CA TYR A 615 -15.97 -15.54 -12.98
C TYR A 615 -15.33 -15.96 -14.30
N GLN A 616 -16.17 -16.14 -15.31
CA GLN A 616 -15.72 -16.39 -16.67
C GLN A 616 -15.22 -15.10 -17.32
N GLY A 617 -14.06 -15.17 -17.97
CA GLY A 617 -13.46 -14.08 -18.72
C GLY A 617 -12.50 -13.23 -17.90
N ILE A 618 -11.69 -12.44 -18.60
CA ILE A 618 -10.64 -11.58 -18.00
C ILE A 618 -10.71 -10.16 -18.56
N ARG A 619 -10.11 -9.22 -17.83
CA ARG A 619 -10.03 -7.81 -18.20
C ARG A 619 -8.59 -7.26 -18.29
N PRO A 620 -7.69 -7.84 -19.10
CA PRO A 620 -6.28 -7.48 -19.11
C PRO A 620 -6.05 -6.01 -19.47
N ALA A 621 -5.24 -5.35 -18.64
CA ALA A 621 -4.89 -3.94 -18.78
C ALA A 621 -3.45 -3.76 -19.32
N PRO A 622 -3.24 -2.90 -20.34
CA PRO A 622 -1.90 -2.57 -20.82
C PRO A 622 -0.97 -2.01 -19.71
N GLY A 623 0.17 -2.63 -19.53
CA GLY A 623 1.15 -2.41 -18.46
C GLY A 623 1.22 -3.55 -17.44
N TYR A 624 0.21 -4.42 -17.37
CA TYR A 624 0.26 -5.61 -16.52
C TYR A 624 1.10 -6.72 -17.15
N PRO A 625 1.56 -7.72 -16.38
CA PRO A 625 2.43 -8.78 -16.90
C PRO A 625 1.90 -9.56 -18.11
N ALA A 626 0.58 -9.65 -18.29
CA ALA A 626 -0.07 -10.32 -19.43
C ALA A 626 -0.07 -9.47 -20.71
N SER A 627 0.01 -8.15 -20.58
CA SER A 627 0.08 -7.20 -21.69
C SER A 627 1.01 -6.05 -21.30
N PRO A 628 2.34 -6.27 -21.26
CA PRO A 628 3.27 -5.33 -20.65
C PRO A 628 3.52 -4.05 -21.47
N ASP A 629 3.17 -4.03 -22.76
CA ASP A 629 3.32 -2.83 -23.58
C ASP A 629 2.27 -1.78 -23.21
N HIS A 630 2.73 -0.68 -22.62
CA HIS A 630 1.87 0.43 -22.24
C HIS A 630 1.26 1.18 -23.44
N THR A 631 1.88 1.11 -24.62
CA THR A 631 1.46 1.89 -25.80
C THR A 631 0.19 1.38 -26.47
N GLU A 632 -0.24 0.14 -26.16
CA GLU A 632 -1.55 -0.40 -26.58
C GLU A 632 -2.73 0.42 -26.02
N LYS A 633 -2.52 1.25 -24.99
CA LYS A 633 -3.51 2.24 -24.57
C LYS A 633 -3.84 3.23 -25.69
N THR A 634 -2.89 3.59 -26.56
CA THR A 634 -3.15 4.49 -27.68
C THR A 634 -4.20 3.89 -28.63
N THR A 635 -4.07 2.60 -28.95
CA THR A 635 -5.06 1.87 -29.75
C THR A 635 -6.44 1.91 -29.10
N LEU A 636 -6.51 1.66 -27.79
CA LEU A 636 -7.76 1.71 -27.02
C LEU A 636 -8.36 3.12 -26.98
N TRP A 637 -7.52 4.15 -26.79
CA TRP A 637 -7.93 5.55 -26.76
C TRP A 637 -8.56 6.00 -28.06
N ASN A 638 -7.93 5.66 -29.19
CA ASN A 638 -8.42 5.97 -30.52
C ASN A 638 -9.66 5.15 -30.89
N LEU A 639 -9.73 3.89 -30.47
CA LEU A 639 -10.86 3.01 -30.79
C LEU A 639 -12.16 3.46 -30.11
N LEU A 640 -12.08 3.99 -28.89
CA LEU A 640 -13.26 4.39 -28.12
C LEU A 640 -13.47 5.92 -28.10
N ASP A 641 -12.58 6.71 -28.72
CA ASP A 641 -12.57 8.17 -28.59
C ASP A 641 -12.60 8.63 -27.11
N VAL A 642 -11.69 8.05 -26.31
CA VAL A 642 -11.74 8.15 -24.83
C VAL A 642 -11.63 9.58 -24.32
N GLU A 643 -10.70 10.37 -24.87
CA GLU A 643 -10.47 11.76 -24.40
C GLU A 643 -11.70 12.64 -24.68
N GLU A 644 -12.36 12.45 -25.83
CA GLU A 644 -13.57 13.20 -26.18
C GLU A 644 -14.74 12.85 -25.26
N HIS A 645 -14.99 11.56 -25.04
CA HIS A 645 -16.16 11.11 -24.29
C HIS A 645 -15.99 11.23 -22.76
N THR A 646 -14.80 10.95 -22.24
CA THR A 646 -14.59 10.88 -20.77
C THR A 646 -13.75 12.05 -20.24
N GLY A 647 -12.90 12.64 -21.07
CA GLY A 647 -11.87 13.59 -20.64
C GLY A 647 -10.61 12.94 -20.05
N VAL A 648 -10.54 11.61 -19.98
CA VAL A 648 -9.34 10.90 -19.49
C VAL A 648 -8.26 10.94 -20.56
N LYS A 649 -7.05 11.35 -20.16
CA LYS A 649 -5.91 11.61 -21.05
C LYS A 649 -4.78 10.62 -20.83
N LEU A 650 -3.96 10.44 -21.85
CA LEU A 650 -2.67 9.74 -21.73
C LEU A 650 -1.53 10.75 -21.65
N THR A 651 -0.59 10.52 -20.74
CA THR A 651 0.70 11.21 -20.74
C THR A 651 1.61 10.64 -21.84
N GLU A 652 2.73 11.30 -22.08
CA GLU A 652 3.81 10.81 -22.95
C GLU A 652 4.38 9.44 -22.54
N SER A 653 4.24 9.06 -21.27
CA SER A 653 4.63 7.75 -20.74
C SER A 653 3.46 6.77 -20.67
N MET A 654 2.32 7.11 -21.28
CA MET A 654 1.09 6.29 -21.28
C MET A 654 0.51 6.05 -19.87
N ALA A 655 0.78 6.97 -18.93
CA ALA A 655 0.04 7.06 -17.68
C ALA A 655 -1.32 7.73 -17.96
N MET A 656 -2.34 7.38 -17.17
CA MET A 656 -3.68 7.95 -17.34
C MET A 656 -3.86 9.13 -16.39
N TRP A 657 -4.45 10.23 -16.88
CA TRP A 657 -4.94 11.31 -16.04
C TRP A 657 -6.46 11.44 -16.21
N PRO A 658 -7.25 11.53 -15.12
CA PRO A 658 -6.85 11.50 -13.71
C PRO A 658 -6.16 10.20 -13.27
N ALA A 659 -5.35 10.25 -12.22
CA ALA A 659 -4.58 9.09 -11.74
C ALA A 659 -5.48 7.91 -11.35
N ALA A 660 -6.60 8.19 -10.67
CA ALA A 660 -7.64 7.23 -10.33
C ALA A 660 -8.48 6.83 -11.57
N SER A 661 -7.84 6.12 -12.50
CA SER A 661 -8.43 5.61 -13.74
C SER A 661 -7.93 4.19 -14.03
N VAL A 662 -8.77 3.38 -14.67
CA VAL A 662 -8.45 2.01 -15.09
C VAL A 662 -8.88 1.82 -16.54
N SER A 663 -8.03 1.18 -17.33
CA SER A 663 -8.33 0.86 -18.73
C SER A 663 -7.91 -0.57 -19.05
N GLY A 664 -8.66 -1.25 -19.91
CA GLY A 664 -8.30 -2.59 -20.35
C GLY A 664 -9.17 -3.11 -21.47
N LEU A 665 -8.96 -4.38 -21.79
CA LEU A 665 -9.74 -5.13 -22.75
C LEU A 665 -10.64 -6.12 -22.03
N TYR A 666 -11.66 -6.66 -22.69
CA TYR A 666 -12.49 -7.76 -22.19
C TYR A 666 -12.35 -8.98 -23.10
N PHE A 667 -12.03 -10.13 -22.50
CA PHE A 667 -12.01 -11.44 -23.15
C PHE A 667 -13.04 -12.34 -22.48
N ALA A 668 -13.91 -12.97 -23.28
CA ALA A 668 -15.00 -13.78 -22.75
C ALA A 668 -14.72 -15.30 -22.80
N HIS A 669 -13.61 -15.73 -23.42
CA HIS A 669 -13.29 -17.15 -23.53
C HIS A 669 -13.14 -17.79 -22.14
N PRO A 670 -13.77 -18.96 -21.89
CA PRO A 670 -13.82 -19.55 -20.55
C PRO A 670 -12.48 -20.00 -19.97
N GLU A 671 -11.51 -20.29 -20.84
CA GLU A 671 -10.14 -20.66 -20.44
C GLU A 671 -9.17 -19.47 -20.42
N SER A 672 -9.66 -18.25 -20.67
CA SER A 672 -8.83 -17.06 -20.56
C SER A 672 -8.40 -16.84 -19.11
N HIS A 673 -7.12 -16.54 -18.92
CA HIS A 673 -6.52 -16.34 -17.60
C HIS A 673 -5.31 -15.42 -17.70
N TYR A 674 -4.94 -14.79 -16.59
CA TYR A 674 -3.75 -13.95 -16.52
C TYR A 674 -2.48 -14.80 -16.45
N PHE A 675 -1.48 -14.41 -17.25
CA PHE A 675 -0.14 -14.99 -17.23
C PHE A 675 0.91 -13.88 -17.38
N GLY A 676 2.14 -14.10 -16.95
CA GLY A 676 3.24 -13.17 -17.22
C GLY A 676 3.93 -13.51 -18.54
N VAL A 677 4.05 -12.56 -19.46
CA VAL A 677 4.78 -12.73 -20.74
C VAL A 677 6.24 -13.12 -20.50
N GLY A 678 6.88 -12.55 -19.46
CA GLY A 678 8.25 -12.87 -19.10
C GLY A 678 9.28 -12.23 -20.03
N LYS A 679 10.41 -12.92 -20.23
CA LYS A 679 11.56 -12.43 -21.01
C LYS A 679 11.41 -12.72 -22.50
N LEU A 680 11.86 -11.77 -23.33
CA LEU A 680 11.71 -11.74 -24.78
C LEU A 680 13.07 -11.76 -25.48
N ASN A 681 13.19 -12.61 -26.50
CA ASN A 681 14.33 -12.61 -27.42
C ASN A 681 14.19 -11.48 -28.45
N ARG A 682 15.32 -11.11 -29.05
CA ARG A 682 15.41 -10.03 -30.04
C ARG A 682 14.58 -10.30 -31.31
N ASP A 683 14.30 -11.56 -31.63
CA ASP A 683 13.48 -11.94 -32.77
C ASP A 683 12.02 -11.50 -32.62
N GLN A 684 11.41 -11.73 -31.46
CA GLN A 684 10.04 -11.29 -31.16
C GLN A 684 9.97 -9.76 -31.07
N VAL A 685 10.97 -9.10 -30.50
CA VAL A 685 10.97 -7.63 -30.39
C VAL A 685 11.03 -6.98 -31.78
N LYS A 686 11.79 -7.54 -32.72
CA LYS A 686 11.80 -7.11 -34.13
C LYS A 686 10.46 -7.34 -34.82
N ASP A 687 9.90 -8.55 -34.71
CA ASP A 687 8.57 -8.89 -35.24
C ASP A 687 7.47 -7.96 -34.69
N TYR A 688 7.52 -7.65 -33.40
CA TYR A 688 6.57 -6.74 -32.74
C TYR A 688 6.73 -5.30 -33.22
N ALA A 689 7.97 -4.81 -33.39
CA ALA A 689 8.27 -3.49 -33.93
C ALA A 689 7.69 -3.33 -35.35
N GLU A 690 7.89 -4.33 -36.21
CA GLU A 690 7.33 -4.37 -37.56
C GLU A 690 5.80 -4.36 -37.55
N ARG A 691 5.16 -5.18 -36.71
CA ARG A 691 3.69 -5.23 -36.57
C ARG A 691 3.09 -3.89 -36.15
N LYS A 692 3.77 -3.16 -35.26
CA LYS A 692 3.32 -1.86 -34.75
C LYS A 692 3.73 -0.67 -35.62
N GLY A 693 4.59 -0.86 -36.61
CA GLY A 693 5.19 0.24 -37.36
C GLY A 693 6.10 1.13 -36.50
N LEU A 694 6.68 0.58 -35.44
CA LEU A 694 7.64 1.26 -34.57
C LEU A 694 9.08 0.92 -34.98
N THR A 695 10.03 1.75 -34.56
CA THR A 695 11.44 1.38 -34.66
C THR A 695 11.78 0.27 -33.66
N LEU A 696 12.85 -0.47 -33.92
CA LEU A 696 13.35 -1.46 -32.96
C LEU A 696 13.75 -0.78 -31.64
N GLU A 697 14.38 0.39 -31.72
CA GLU A 697 14.83 1.15 -30.55
C GLU A 697 13.65 1.60 -29.66
N ASP A 698 12.60 2.16 -30.27
CA ASP A 698 11.37 2.54 -29.54
C ASP A 698 10.73 1.31 -28.89
N THR A 699 10.69 0.19 -29.61
CA THR A 699 10.11 -1.06 -29.09
C THR A 699 10.93 -1.60 -27.92
N GLU A 700 12.25 -1.61 -28.04
CA GLU A 700 13.18 -1.97 -26.97
C GLU A 700 13.05 -1.04 -25.77
N ARG A 701 12.75 0.25 -25.99
CA ARG A 701 12.44 1.23 -24.93
C ARG A 701 11.22 0.80 -24.13
N TRP A 702 10.07 0.65 -24.78
CA TRP A 702 8.80 0.30 -24.10
C TRP A 702 8.84 -1.08 -23.44
N LEU A 703 9.58 -2.03 -24.02
CA LEU A 703 9.71 -3.39 -23.50
C LEU A 703 10.97 -3.61 -22.64
N SER A 704 11.63 -2.55 -22.16
CA SER A 704 12.81 -2.58 -21.26
C SER A 704 12.75 -3.71 -20.21
N PRO A 705 11.65 -3.84 -19.44
CA PRO A 705 11.59 -4.82 -18.35
C PRO A 705 11.58 -6.26 -18.85
N ASN A 706 11.11 -6.47 -20.09
CA ASN A 706 10.90 -7.77 -20.71
C ASN A 706 12.06 -8.21 -21.59
N LEU A 707 13.04 -7.36 -21.92
CA LEU A 707 14.18 -7.78 -22.75
C LEU A 707 15.05 -8.84 -22.05
N ALA A 708 15.44 -9.87 -22.80
CA ALA A 708 16.38 -10.91 -22.38
C ALA A 708 17.83 -10.65 -22.82
N TYR A 709 18.07 -9.48 -23.41
CA TYR A 709 19.34 -9.07 -23.99
C TYR A 709 19.58 -7.59 -23.67
N ASP A 710 20.84 -7.17 -23.71
CA ASP A 710 21.19 -5.77 -23.56
C ASP A 710 20.92 -5.03 -24.88
N ARG A 711 20.43 -3.78 -24.76
CA ARG A 711 20.28 -2.86 -25.90
C ARG A 711 21.68 -2.54 -26.44
N ASP A 712 21.78 -2.40 -27.76
CA ASP A 712 23.04 -2.02 -28.44
C ASP A 712 23.44 -0.56 -28.13
#